data_AF-A0A4R4Z0T8-F1
#
_entry.id   AF-A0A4R4Z0T8-F1
#
_cell.length_a   1.000
_cell.length_b   1.000
_cell.length_c   1.000
_cell.angle_alpha   90.00
_cell.angle_beta   90.00
_cell.angle_gamma   90.00
#
_symmetry.space_group_name_H-M   'P 1'
#
loop_
_entity.id
_entity.type
_entity.pdbx_description
1 polymer ?
#
loop_
_entity_poly.entity_id
_entity_poly.type
_entity_poly.pdbx_seq_one_letter_code
_entity_poly.pdbx_strand_id
1 'polypeptide(L)'
;MSPSDYARFSPPQGQGHPGGRALDEVFVNPYTFVPLPAEAPQRAAPNGHRGDPALLSGKLTVSIEAVTPLLIRGFGDDDSPELPTRPDGTAFIPGSSWKGAIRSLHEAMTGSCLRVFDDEFVPSYRDPVEWSKGRRMAVVTVAPQGDRPPVLELCELGDMREDRLSAKQLDDINARHPLLSGTRFTKEDGVFQRDPSGEWVLFLSDTRDDSGPYFGHLRKCNGQPVEVRREVWDRFRELVAGADDQRPSEREAQDGPIKLVTVRRKNDNGTEEVCTVGYRHIAGAELRKHQPVWVTWDPKHGITDLGLAMAWRHPGEHSTGERVREFGPCTSDRELCPSCRLFGSADLSGKPDDPEAADRAMQRSYRGHVRFSDALADVAVKPEPYTLPPLGVPRPGAGQFYLHNDEFEGKTASGQQQPLREWGSEAAQEELRELRGRKYYWHTPTFNGREVARTHQRNSKMAAAAVAFPAGTKLTATITFTDIDRAQLGGLLAALLPGRAMQAGGLLQHVGGGRPLGFGSSRITLVEGEMWTNGSRYGGGSAQQPVDAEQLLAEFRDAQPEPLRKTLWPQLAEVLHPDSVDPEKVWYPPGKPWALRGSEKFDAGFAFWKHTSGYGEYPLTSLPHVDPRAEHDHELPLVVEENPQQKGSS
;
A
#
# COMPACT_ATOMS: atom_id res chain seq x y z
N MET A 1 31.12 31.79 -18.69
CA MET A 1 30.31 32.06 -19.91
C MET A 1 28.87 32.27 -19.47
N SER A 2 28.19 33.31 -19.98
CA SER A 2 26.98 33.87 -19.38
C SER A 2 25.71 33.02 -19.58
N PRO A 3 24.69 33.16 -18.70
CA PRO A 3 23.51 32.31 -18.66
C PRO A 3 22.34 32.94 -19.44
N SER A 4 22.35 32.82 -20.76
CA SER A 4 21.20 33.16 -21.61
C SER A 4 21.34 32.47 -22.97
N ASP A 5 20.86 31.22 -23.10
CA ASP A 5 20.55 30.57 -24.39
C ASP A 5 19.86 29.18 -24.19
N TYR A 6 18.93 29.08 -23.22
CA TYR A 6 18.02 27.92 -23.13
C TYR A 6 16.63 28.32 -23.62
N ALA A 7 16.49 28.44 -24.94
CA ALA A 7 15.19 28.40 -25.59
C ALA A 7 15.35 27.88 -27.03
N ARG A 8 14.53 26.87 -27.37
CA ARG A 8 14.33 26.21 -28.68
C ARG A 8 15.20 24.99 -28.95
N PHE A 9 14.76 23.85 -28.42
CA PHE A 9 14.89 22.58 -29.13
C PHE A 9 13.49 22.11 -29.54
N SER A 10 13.20 22.18 -30.83
CA SER A 10 12.13 21.37 -31.42
C SER A 10 12.63 19.91 -31.47
N PRO A 11 11.80 18.91 -31.14
CA PRO A 11 12.21 17.52 -31.19
C PRO A 11 12.53 17.12 -32.64
N PRO A 12 13.57 16.31 -32.88
CA PRO A 12 13.79 15.72 -34.19
C PRO A 12 12.61 14.79 -34.52
N GLN A 13 12.07 14.92 -35.73
CA GLN A 13 11.08 13.99 -36.27
C GLN A 13 11.75 12.60 -36.43
N GLY A 14 11.57 11.75 -35.43
CA GLY A 14 11.94 10.33 -35.49
C GLY A 14 10.94 9.57 -36.35
N GLN A 15 11.45 8.89 -37.38
CA GLN A 15 10.70 8.00 -38.26
C GLN A 15 10.14 6.83 -37.45
N GLY A 16 8.84 6.55 -37.63
CA GLY A 16 8.09 5.60 -36.82
C GLY A 16 8.51 4.14 -36.99
N HIS A 17 8.64 3.44 -35.87
CA HIS A 17 8.56 1.99 -35.80
C HIS A 17 7.09 1.55 -35.92
N PRO A 18 6.76 0.53 -36.73
CA PRO A 18 5.40 0.02 -36.81
C PRO A 18 5.16 -0.95 -35.65
N GLY A 19 4.49 -0.50 -34.59
CA GLY A 19 4.08 -1.39 -33.49
C GLY A 19 3.69 -0.72 -32.17
N GLY A 20 4.10 0.53 -31.91
CA GLY A 20 3.76 1.21 -30.66
C GLY A 20 2.30 1.66 -30.62
N ARG A 21 1.54 1.26 -29.59
CA ARG A 21 0.24 1.89 -29.27
C ARG A 21 0.48 3.38 -29.00
N ALA A 22 -0.43 4.23 -29.50
CA ALA A 22 -0.34 5.66 -29.30
C ALA A 22 -0.37 5.99 -27.80
N LEU A 23 0.34 7.05 -27.38
CA LEU A 23 0.33 7.55 -26.00
C LEU A 23 -1.09 7.61 -25.43
N ASP A 24 -2.09 7.98 -26.25
CA ASP A 24 -3.49 8.17 -25.86
C ASP A 24 -4.21 6.92 -25.32
N GLU A 25 -3.68 5.71 -25.51
CA GLU A 25 -4.39 4.46 -25.21
C GLU A 25 -3.84 3.68 -24.01
N VAL A 26 -2.70 4.08 -23.46
CA VAL A 26 -1.93 3.27 -22.50
C VAL A 26 -1.23 4.10 -21.43
N PHE A 27 -0.88 3.48 -20.31
CA PHE A 27 -0.05 4.07 -19.25
C PHE A 27 0.83 3.01 -18.59
N VAL A 28 1.89 3.41 -17.91
CA VAL A 28 2.72 2.53 -17.09
C VAL A 28 2.46 2.84 -15.62
N ASN A 29 2.04 1.84 -14.83
CA ASN A 29 1.86 2.05 -13.39
C ASN A 29 3.22 2.39 -12.72
N PRO A 30 3.29 3.32 -11.74
CA PRO A 30 4.55 3.79 -11.15
C PRO A 30 5.46 2.74 -10.54
N TYR A 31 4.91 1.56 -10.27
CA TYR A 31 5.61 0.45 -9.67
C TYR A 31 5.26 -0.86 -10.35
N THR A 32 6.16 -1.83 -10.20
CA THR A 32 5.98 -3.22 -10.57
C THR A 32 6.45 -4.12 -9.42
N PHE A 33 6.46 -5.43 -9.64
CA PHE A 33 6.96 -6.42 -8.71
C PHE A 33 8.05 -7.27 -9.35
N VAL A 34 9.16 -7.43 -8.62
CA VAL A 34 10.15 -8.48 -8.89
C VAL A 34 9.72 -9.71 -8.08
N PRO A 35 9.51 -10.89 -8.70
CA PRO A 35 8.95 -12.05 -8.03
C PRO A 35 9.82 -12.57 -6.88
N LEU A 36 9.20 -13.31 -5.96
CA LEU A 36 9.98 -14.10 -5.01
C LEU A 36 10.59 -15.30 -5.76
N PRO A 37 11.84 -15.69 -5.46
CA PRO A 37 12.40 -16.93 -5.99
C PRO A 37 11.53 -18.14 -5.63
N ALA A 38 11.56 -19.18 -6.46
CA ALA A 38 10.91 -20.45 -6.12
C ALA A 38 11.58 -21.15 -4.92
N GLU A 39 12.89 -20.93 -4.73
CA GLU A 39 13.67 -21.49 -3.64
C GLU A 39 13.60 -20.63 -2.38
N ALA A 40 13.35 -21.26 -1.23
CA ALA A 40 13.31 -20.60 0.07
C ALA A 40 14.63 -19.88 0.41
N PRO A 41 14.59 -18.82 1.24
CA PRO A 41 15.79 -18.13 1.68
C PRO A 41 16.79 -19.07 2.38
N GLN A 42 18.07 -19.00 2.00
CA GLN A 42 19.15 -19.76 2.64
C GLN A 42 19.45 -19.24 4.06
N ARG A 43 18.76 -19.79 5.05
CA ARG A 43 18.91 -19.44 6.46
C ARG A 43 20.05 -20.23 7.11
N ALA A 44 20.91 -19.53 7.82
CA ALA A 44 22.02 -20.13 8.56
C ALA A 44 22.41 -19.27 9.77
N ALA A 45 23.23 -19.83 10.65
CA ALA A 45 23.82 -19.07 11.74
C ALA A 45 24.72 -17.95 11.20
N PRO A 46 24.73 -16.77 11.82
CA PRO A 46 25.67 -15.72 11.46
C PRO A 46 27.08 -16.02 12.00
N ASN A 47 28.08 -15.33 11.46
CA ASN A 47 29.48 -15.47 11.88
C ASN A 47 29.75 -15.03 13.35
N GLY A 48 28.83 -14.28 13.97
CA GLY A 48 29.00 -13.72 15.30
C GLY A 48 29.97 -12.54 15.34
N HIS A 49 30.17 -11.93 16.52
CA HIS A 49 30.99 -10.70 16.69
C HIS A 49 32.24 -10.94 17.56
N ARG A 50 32.79 -12.16 17.52
CA ARG A 50 33.89 -12.56 18.40
C ARG A 50 35.28 -12.17 17.87
N GLY A 51 35.36 -11.62 16.65
CA GLY A 51 36.65 -11.31 16.03
C GLY A 51 37.40 -12.55 15.55
N ASP A 52 36.72 -13.48 14.84
CA ASP A 52 37.38 -14.65 14.25
C ASP A 52 38.55 -14.19 13.34
N PRO A 53 39.79 -14.66 13.57
CA PRO A 53 40.96 -14.24 12.82
C PRO A 53 40.86 -14.36 11.30
N ALA A 54 40.05 -15.28 10.78
CA ALA A 54 39.87 -15.52 9.35
C ALA A 54 38.89 -14.55 8.69
N LEU A 55 38.02 -13.90 9.46
CA LEU A 55 37.02 -12.96 8.94
C LEU A 55 37.62 -11.60 8.62
N LEU A 56 36.92 -10.86 7.77
CA LEU A 56 37.33 -9.57 7.23
C LEU A 56 36.68 -8.42 8.01
N SER A 57 37.47 -7.38 8.20
CA SER A 57 37.03 -6.06 8.63
C SER A 57 37.60 -5.00 7.69
N GLY A 58 36.93 -3.86 7.57
CA GLY A 58 37.36 -2.85 6.60
C GLY A 58 36.40 -1.68 6.44
N LYS A 59 36.69 -0.87 5.42
CA LYS A 59 35.89 0.28 5.02
C LYS A 59 35.76 0.38 3.51
N LEU A 60 34.61 0.87 3.05
CA LEU A 60 34.36 1.25 1.67
C LEU A 60 33.97 2.73 1.65
N THR A 61 34.61 3.53 0.81
CA THR A 61 34.18 4.90 0.52
C THR A 61 33.43 4.88 -0.80
N VAL A 62 32.22 5.43 -0.80
CA VAL A 62 31.34 5.48 -1.97
C VAL A 62 30.93 6.92 -2.27
N SER A 63 30.68 7.20 -3.54
CA SER A 63 30.01 8.42 -4.00
C SER A 63 28.59 8.07 -4.45
N ILE A 64 27.63 8.89 -4.02
CA ILE A 64 26.21 8.82 -4.38
C ILE A 64 25.89 10.07 -5.17
N GLU A 65 25.55 9.91 -6.45
CA GLU A 65 25.14 10.98 -7.34
C GLU A 65 23.62 10.92 -7.55
N ALA A 66 22.92 11.99 -7.21
CA ALA A 66 21.48 12.13 -7.44
C ALA A 66 21.21 12.33 -8.94
N VAL A 67 20.66 11.34 -9.63
CA VAL A 67 20.28 11.43 -11.05
C VAL A 67 18.94 12.17 -11.20
N THR A 68 18.00 11.92 -10.30
CA THR A 68 16.82 12.77 -10.10
C THR A 68 16.92 13.48 -8.76
N PRO A 69 16.16 14.57 -8.52
CA PRO A 69 16.13 15.22 -7.22
C PRO A 69 15.88 14.19 -6.11
N LEU A 70 16.59 14.33 -4.99
CA LEU A 70 16.60 13.35 -3.90
C LEU A 70 15.93 13.93 -2.66
N LEU A 71 14.81 13.33 -2.27
CA LEU A 71 13.98 13.80 -1.18
C LEU A 71 14.34 13.08 0.13
N ILE A 72 14.68 13.83 1.18
CA ILE A 72 14.74 13.34 2.57
C ILE A 72 13.68 14.10 3.37
N ARG A 73 12.87 13.37 4.14
CA ARG A 73 11.76 13.93 4.92
C ARG A 73 12.04 13.86 6.42
N GLY A 74 11.31 14.67 7.19
CA GLY A 74 11.38 14.69 8.66
C GLY A 74 12.40 15.68 9.23
N PHE A 75 12.73 16.73 8.47
CA PHE A 75 13.65 17.80 8.87
C PHE A 75 12.98 19.16 8.59
N GLY A 76 13.14 20.10 9.52
CA GLY A 76 12.34 21.33 9.58
C GLY A 76 10.93 21.08 10.13
N ASP A 77 10.08 22.11 10.05
CA ASP A 77 8.65 22.01 10.36
C ASP A 77 7.84 21.75 9.08
N ASP A 78 6.60 21.25 9.20
CA ASP A 78 5.76 20.87 8.05
C ASP A 78 5.55 22.01 7.04
N ASP A 79 5.51 23.27 7.52
CA ASP A 79 5.34 24.48 6.70
C ASP A 79 6.67 25.04 6.18
N SER A 80 7.81 24.58 6.69
CA SER A 80 9.15 25.06 6.35
C SER A 80 10.14 23.89 6.35
N PRO A 81 10.01 22.96 5.39
CA PRO A 81 10.88 21.80 5.31
C PRO A 81 12.30 22.21 4.92
N GLU A 82 13.28 21.53 5.51
CA GLU A 82 14.71 21.80 5.30
C GLU A 82 15.47 20.55 4.88
N LEU A 83 16.62 20.73 4.24
CA LEU A 83 17.56 19.62 4.06
C LEU A 83 18.20 19.26 5.40
N PRO A 84 18.57 18.00 5.62
CA PRO A 84 19.36 17.63 6.79
C PRO A 84 20.72 18.32 6.69
N THR A 85 21.08 19.12 7.69
CA THR A 85 22.38 19.78 7.78
C THR A 85 23.07 19.46 9.10
N ARG A 86 24.39 19.25 9.04
CA ARG A 86 25.24 19.17 10.22
C ARG A 86 25.37 20.54 10.89
N PRO A 87 25.87 20.60 12.16
CA PRO A 87 26.14 21.87 12.82
C PRO A 87 27.13 22.78 12.08
N ASP A 88 28.00 22.21 11.23
CA ASP A 88 28.93 22.95 10.37
C ASP A 88 28.29 23.47 9.06
N GLY A 89 26.99 23.24 8.85
CA GLY A 89 26.25 23.63 7.65
C GLY A 89 26.31 22.62 6.50
N THR A 90 27.06 21.53 6.63
CA THR A 90 27.17 20.51 5.57
C THR A 90 25.87 19.74 5.44
N ALA A 91 25.26 19.78 4.25
CA ALA A 91 24.06 19.00 3.96
C ALA A 91 24.39 17.51 3.85
N PHE A 92 23.49 16.64 4.33
CA PHE A 92 23.74 15.19 4.34
C PHE A 92 22.47 14.35 4.10
N ILE A 93 22.68 13.09 3.70
CA ILE A 93 21.65 12.05 3.70
C ILE A 93 21.93 11.12 4.90
N PRO A 94 20.95 10.88 5.80
CA PRO A 94 21.14 10.00 6.94
C PRO A 94 21.58 8.59 6.54
N GLY A 95 22.52 8.02 7.29
CA GLY A 95 23.03 6.66 7.06
C GLY A 95 21.93 5.60 6.94
N SER A 96 20.85 5.75 7.70
CA SER A 96 19.68 4.86 7.69
C SER A 96 18.89 4.90 6.37
N SER A 97 18.82 6.07 5.71
CA SER A 97 18.02 6.26 4.49
C SER A 97 18.62 5.51 3.30
N TRP A 98 19.94 5.55 3.12
CA TRP A 98 20.60 4.86 2.01
C TRP A 98 20.97 3.41 2.36
N LYS A 99 21.26 3.08 3.64
CA LYS A 99 21.39 1.68 4.10
C LYS A 99 20.14 0.87 3.77
N GLY A 100 18.95 1.44 3.96
CA GLY A 100 17.68 0.77 3.64
C GLY A 100 17.55 0.41 2.15
N ALA A 101 18.02 1.29 1.26
CA ALA A 101 18.03 1.03 -0.19
C ALA A 101 18.98 -0.12 -0.54
N ILE A 102 20.23 -0.08 -0.07
CA ILE A 102 21.23 -1.13 -0.32
C ILE A 102 20.75 -2.47 0.25
N ARG A 103 20.19 -2.46 1.47
CA ARG A 103 19.63 -3.67 2.09
C ARG A 103 18.50 -4.26 1.24
N SER A 104 17.54 -3.43 0.80
CA SER A 104 16.41 -3.89 -0.02
C SER A 104 16.87 -4.56 -1.32
N LEU A 105 17.91 -3.99 -1.95
CA LEU A 105 18.48 -4.56 -3.17
C LEU A 105 19.22 -5.87 -2.87
N HIS A 106 20.04 -5.90 -1.83
CA HIS A 106 20.68 -7.13 -1.36
C HIS A 106 19.67 -8.24 -1.06
N GLU A 107 18.53 -7.89 -0.45
CA GLU A 107 17.44 -8.82 -0.14
C GLU A 107 16.80 -9.42 -1.39
N ALA A 108 16.70 -8.66 -2.48
CA ALA A 108 16.24 -9.17 -3.77
C ALA A 108 17.31 -10.02 -4.45
N MET A 109 18.55 -9.55 -4.52
CA MET A 109 19.65 -10.25 -5.20
C MET A 109 19.95 -11.62 -4.61
N THR A 110 19.77 -11.80 -3.29
CA THR A 110 20.09 -13.02 -2.55
C THR A 110 18.87 -13.89 -2.21
N GLY A 111 17.67 -13.54 -2.69
CA GLY A 111 16.45 -14.29 -2.34
C GLY A 111 16.17 -14.33 -0.83
N SER A 112 16.47 -13.26 -0.11
CA SER A 112 16.34 -13.20 1.36
C SER A 112 14.87 -13.07 1.82
N CYS A 113 14.61 -13.09 3.13
CA CYS A 113 13.25 -12.86 3.66
C CYS A 113 12.73 -11.44 3.41
N LEU A 114 11.41 -11.27 3.46
CA LEU A 114 10.72 -9.97 3.53
C LEU A 114 10.86 -9.41 4.95
N ARG A 115 11.82 -8.51 5.17
CA ARG A 115 12.15 -8.05 6.52
C ARG A 115 11.10 -7.11 7.13
N VAL A 116 10.69 -6.10 6.37
CA VAL A 116 9.68 -5.12 6.76
C VAL A 116 8.39 -5.55 6.09
N PHE A 117 7.64 -6.38 6.80
CA PHE A 117 6.49 -7.07 6.27
C PHE A 117 5.47 -7.22 7.39
N ASP A 118 4.24 -6.82 7.08
CA ASP A 118 3.08 -7.09 7.91
C ASP A 118 2.53 -8.43 7.45
N ASP A 119 2.73 -9.49 8.24
CA ASP A 119 2.31 -10.86 7.96
C ASP A 119 0.87 -11.17 8.43
N GLU A 120 0.25 -10.24 9.15
CA GLU A 120 -1.11 -10.36 9.68
C GLU A 120 -2.13 -9.58 8.85
N PHE A 121 -1.69 -8.75 7.90
CA PHE A 121 -2.58 -7.96 7.06
C PHE A 121 -3.59 -8.83 6.30
N VAL A 122 -4.87 -8.50 6.49
CA VAL A 122 -6.01 -8.98 5.70
C VAL A 122 -6.76 -7.77 5.15
N PRO A 123 -7.02 -7.69 3.83
CA PRO A 123 -7.72 -6.56 3.25
C PRO A 123 -9.21 -6.58 3.62
N SER A 124 -9.86 -5.41 3.51
CA SER A 124 -11.30 -5.28 3.67
C SER A 124 -11.92 -4.68 2.41
N TYR A 125 -12.97 -5.31 1.92
CA TYR A 125 -13.68 -4.96 0.69
C TYR A 125 -15.05 -4.40 1.01
N ARG A 126 -15.62 -3.56 0.14
CA ARG A 126 -17.00 -3.06 0.28
C ARG A 126 -17.91 -3.91 -0.59
N ASP A 127 -18.97 -4.44 -0.01
CA ASP A 127 -19.96 -5.23 -0.73
C ASP A 127 -20.83 -4.35 -1.63
N PRO A 128 -21.10 -4.74 -2.88
CA PRO A 128 -22.25 -4.23 -3.60
C PRO A 128 -23.53 -4.74 -2.91
N VAL A 129 -24.58 -3.92 -2.97
CA VAL A 129 -25.90 -4.21 -2.35
C VAL A 129 -26.49 -5.55 -2.84
N GLU A 130 -26.09 -6.02 -4.02
CA GLU A 130 -26.62 -7.23 -4.67
C GLU A 130 -26.16 -8.55 -4.03
N TRP A 131 -25.06 -8.59 -3.27
CA TRP A 131 -24.51 -9.84 -2.71
C TRP A 131 -25.19 -10.32 -1.42
N SER A 132 -26.17 -9.56 -0.92
CA SER A 132 -26.65 -9.70 0.44
C SER A 132 -27.86 -10.65 0.57
N LYS A 133 -27.75 -11.90 0.05
CA LYS A 133 -28.80 -12.91 0.28
C LYS A 133 -28.91 -13.19 1.79
N GLY A 134 -30.11 -13.04 2.35
CA GLY A 134 -30.35 -13.24 3.78
C GLY A 134 -29.94 -12.06 4.68
N ARG A 135 -29.57 -10.90 4.10
CA ARG A 135 -29.27 -9.68 4.85
C ARG A 135 -30.55 -9.08 5.42
N ARG A 136 -30.54 -8.78 6.73
CA ARG A 136 -31.69 -8.24 7.46
C ARG A 136 -31.21 -7.22 8.48
N MET A 137 -32.09 -6.31 8.85
CA MET A 137 -31.84 -5.42 9.97
C MET A 137 -32.05 -6.17 11.28
N ALA A 138 -31.31 -5.79 12.31
CA ALA A 138 -31.48 -6.27 13.68
C ALA A 138 -31.27 -5.11 14.65
N VAL A 139 -31.71 -5.25 15.89
CA VAL A 139 -31.58 -4.23 16.94
C VAL A 139 -30.87 -4.80 18.14
N VAL A 140 -29.91 -4.08 18.68
CA VAL A 140 -29.20 -4.48 19.90
C VAL A 140 -30.15 -4.43 21.09
N THR A 141 -30.44 -5.57 21.70
CA THR A 141 -31.28 -5.65 22.93
C THR A 141 -30.41 -5.69 24.18
N VAL A 142 -29.24 -6.32 24.10
CA VAL A 142 -28.20 -6.33 25.12
C VAL A 142 -26.89 -5.87 24.49
N ALA A 143 -26.34 -4.77 25.00
CA ALA A 143 -25.06 -4.23 24.56
C ALA A 143 -23.90 -5.18 24.93
N PRO A 144 -22.81 -5.20 24.15
CA PRO A 144 -21.63 -6.00 24.47
C PRO A 144 -20.98 -5.51 25.77
N GLN A 145 -20.35 -6.43 26.50
CA GLN A 145 -19.63 -6.13 27.75
C GLN A 145 -18.26 -6.80 27.74
N GLY A 146 -17.19 -6.02 27.65
CA GLY A 146 -15.84 -6.56 27.42
C GLY A 146 -15.82 -7.40 26.13
N ASP A 147 -15.45 -8.68 26.25
CA ASP A 147 -15.46 -9.64 25.13
C ASP A 147 -16.77 -10.41 24.97
N ARG A 148 -17.83 -10.11 25.75
CA ARG A 148 -19.14 -10.74 25.53
C ARG A 148 -19.83 -10.11 24.31
N PRO A 149 -20.21 -10.91 23.29
CA PRO A 149 -20.96 -10.45 22.14
C PRO A 149 -22.32 -9.83 22.52
N PRO A 150 -22.90 -8.98 21.66
CA PRO A 150 -24.25 -8.45 21.86
C PRO A 150 -25.34 -9.51 21.66
N VAL A 151 -26.52 -9.24 22.22
CA VAL A 151 -27.77 -9.94 21.87
C VAL A 151 -28.58 -9.03 20.97
N LEU A 152 -29.08 -9.58 19.86
CA LEU A 152 -29.79 -8.85 18.83
C LEU A 152 -31.23 -9.36 18.69
N GLU A 153 -32.18 -8.48 18.41
CA GLU A 153 -33.52 -8.81 17.98
C GLU A 153 -33.60 -8.64 16.46
N LEU A 154 -33.95 -9.71 15.72
CA LEU A 154 -34.02 -9.64 14.26
C LEU A 154 -35.25 -8.86 13.81
N CYS A 155 -35.12 -8.18 12.68
CA CYS A 155 -36.26 -7.64 11.96
C CYS A 155 -36.80 -8.62 10.92
N GLU A 156 -38.06 -8.48 10.57
CA GLU A 156 -38.70 -9.19 9.47
C GLU A 156 -37.94 -8.97 8.15
N LEU A 157 -37.91 -10.01 7.32
CA LEU A 157 -37.31 -9.91 5.99
C LEU A 157 -38.27 -9.10 5.10
N GLY A 158 -37.87 -7.89 4.75
CA GLY A 158 -38.61 -6.99 3.86
C GLY A 158 -37.87 -6.77 2.53
N ASP A 159 -38.58 -6.24 1.54
CA ASP A 159 -37.96 -5.89 0.25
C ASP A 159 -36.98 -4.72 0.45
N MET A 160 -35.76 -4.88 -0.07
CA MET A 160 -34.67 -3.92 0.14
C MET A 160 -34.90 -2.57 -0.56
N ARG A 161 -35.79 -2.50 -1.57
CA ARG A 161 -36.12 -1.28 -2.32
C ARG A 161 -37.42 -0.64 -1.82
N GLU A 162 -38.43 -1.43 -1.49
CA GLU A 162 -39.77 -0.90 -1.14
C GLU A 162 -39.83 -0.31 0.27
N ASP A 163 -39.09 -0.87 1.22
CA ASP A 163 -39.10 -0.40 2.61
C ASP A 163 -38.04 0.69 2.90
N ARG A 164 -37.65 1.46 1.88
CA ARG A 164 -36.77 2.63 2.02
C ARG A 164 -37.60 3.88 2.25
N LEU A 165 -37.21 4.70 3.22
CA LEU A 165 -37.78 6.02 3.42
C LEU A 165 -36.97 7.05 2.64
N SER A 166 -37.66 7.78 1.76
CA SER A 166 -37.11 8.98 1.14
C SER A 166 -36.86 10.06 2.20
N ALA A 167 -36.00 11.01 1.85
CA ALA A 167 -35.69 12.15 2.71
C ALA A 167 -36.95 12.97 3.09
N LYS A 168 -37.95 13.08 2.19
CA LYS A 168 -39.24 13.73 2.49
C LYS A 168 -40.03 12.98 3.55
N GLN A 169 -40.14 11.66 3.43
CA GLN A 169 -40.85 10.83 4.42
C GLN A 169 -40.16 10.88 5.79
N LEU A 170 -38.83 10.98 5.82
CA LEU A 170 -38.09 11.18 7.07
C LEU A 170 -38.41 12.53 7.71
N ASP A 171 -38.53 13.60 6.92
CA ASP A 171 -38.93 14.92 7.44
C ASP A 171 -40.36 14.92 7.99
N ASP A 172 -41.30 14.27 7.28
CA ASP A 172 -42.69 14.16 7.71
C ASP A 172 -42.78 13.45 9.09
N ILE A 173 -41.90 12.47 9.33
CA ILE A 173 -41.79 11.73 10.61
C ILE A 173 -40.95 12.50 11.66
N ASN A 174 -40.17 13.51 11.24
CA ASN A 174 -39.34 14.37 12.10
C ASN A 174 -40.15 15.53 12.71
N ALA A 175 -41.33 15.24 13.26
CA ALA A 175 -42.33 16.28 13.51
C ALA A 175 -42.03 17.25 14.68
N ARG A 176 -41.11 16.94 15.63
CA ARG A 176 -40.75 17.83 16.79
C ARG A 176 -39.37 17.62 17.45
N HIS A 177 -38.74 16.47 17.26
CA HIS A 177 -37.43 16.13 17.86
C HIS A 177 -36.55 15.46 16.81
N PRO A 178 -35.23 15.67 16.79
CA PRO A 178 -34.38 15.01 15.82
C PRO A 178 -34.55 13.49 15.83
N LEU A 179 -34.56 12.86 14.65
CA LEU A 179 -34.56 11.41 14.53
C LEU A 179 -33.22 10.85 14.99
N LEU A 180 -33.23 9.76 15.76
CA LEU A 180 -32.02 8.98 16.07
C LEU A 180 -32.17 7.60 15.43
N SER A 181 -31.13 7.09 14.78
CA SER A 181 -31.05 5.70 14.34
C SER A 181 -31.28 4.78 15.55
N GLY A 182 -32.35 3.99 15.56
CA GLY A 182 -32.84 3.19 16.68
C GLY A 182 -34.18 3.67 17.26
N THR A 183 -34.69 4.82 16.82
CA THR A 183 -36.02 5.32 17.22
C THR A 183 -37.10 4.29 16.85
N ARG A 184 -38.01 4.04 17.79
CA ARG A 184 -39.10 3.06 17.67
C ARG A 184 -40.42 3.73 17.24
N PHE A 185 -41.22 2.99 16.48
CA PHE A 185 -42.48 3.44 15.88
C PHE A 185 -43.56 2.35 15.93
N THR A 186 -44.82 2.77 15.96
CA THR A 186 -45.98 1.97 15.58
C THR A 186 -46.47 2.42 14.21
N LYS A 187 -47.15 1.52 13.48
CA LYS A 187 -47.73 1.80 12.17
C LYS A 187 -49.25 1.71 12.27
N GLU A 188 -49.93 2.85 12.18
CA GLU A 188 -51.39 2.98 12.18
C GLU A 188 -51.82 3.62 10.87
N ASP A 189 -52.78 3.00 10.15
CA ASP A 189 -53.29 3.50 8.86
C ASP A 189 -52.20 3.85 7.83
N GLY A 190 -51.06 3.15 7.86
CA GLY A 190 -49.93 3.38 6.97
C GLY A 190 -48.98 4.51 7.40
N VAL A 191 -49.28 5.21 8.49
CA VAL A 191 -48.48 6.30 9.06
C VAL A 191 -47.65 5.80 10.23
N PHE A 192 -46.38 6.18 10.27
CA PHE A 192 -45.48 5.86 11.36
C PHE A 192 -45.53 6.91 12.47
N GLN A 193 -45.91 6.49 13.67
CA GLN A 193 -45.94 7.34 14.84
C GLN A 193 -44.87 6.89 15.84
N ARG A 194 -44.16 7.84 16.46
CA ARG A 194 -43.12 7.52 17.44
C ARG A 194 -43.75 6.84 18.65
N ASP A 195 -43.25 5.65 18.97
CA ASP A 195 -43.65 4.90 20.15
C ASP A 195 -42.43 4.15 20.68
N PRO A 196 -41.92 4.47 21.89
CA PRO A 196 -40.81 3.75 22.51
C PRO A 196 -41.04 2.24 22.68
N SER A 197 -42.30 1.81 22.76
CA SER A 197 -42.72 0.40 22.81
C SER A 197 -43.08 -0.19 21.43
N GLY A 198 -42.96 0.61 20.38
CA GLY A 198 -43.31 0.23 19.02
C GLY A 198 -42.43 -0.89 18.45
N GLU A 199 -43.03 -1.68 17.56
CA GLU A 199 -42.39 -2.82 16.90
C GLU A 199 -41.53 -2.43 15.70
N TRP A 200 -41.66 -1.21 15.17
CA TRP A 200 -40.86 -0.73 14.05
C TRP A 200 -39.65 0.05 14.52
N VAL A 201 -38.50 -0.14 13.88
CA VAL A 201 -37.25 0.56 14.22
C VAL A 201 -36.66 1.24 12.98
N LEU A 202 -36.17 2.47 13.18
CA LEU A 202 -35.54 3.28 12.14
C LEU A 202 -34.03 3.08 12.11
N PHE A 203 -33.46 2.84 10.95
CA PHE A 203 -32.03 2.92 10.68
C PHE A 203 -31.72 4.14 9.79
N LEU A 204 -30.75 4.94 10.20
CA LEU A 204 -30.20 6.08 9.46
C LEU A 204 -28.70 5.87 9.21
N SER A 205 -28.23 6.11 7.98
CA SER A 205 -26.81 6.13 7.61
C SER A 205 -26.50 7.33 6.74
N ASP A 206 -25.33 7.93 6.87
CA ASP A 206 -24.84 9.05 6.04
C ASP A 206 -24.35 8.64 4.64
N THR A 207 -24.38 7.35 4.31
CA THR A 207 -24.02 6.79 3.00
C THR A 207 -25.03 7.16 1.92
N ARG A 208 -24.53 7.64 0.77
CA ARG A 208 -25.34 8.00 -0.41
C ARG A 208 -25.24 6.91 -1.47
N ASP A 209 -26.29 6.74 -2.26
CA ASP A 209 -26.25 6.00 -3.53
C ASP A 209 -25.83 6.98 -4.64
N ASP A 210 -24.95 6.56 -5.54
CA ASP A 210 -24.48 7.38 -6.67
C ASP A 210 -25.64 7.78 -7.63
N SER A 211 -26.79 7.10 -7.52
CA SER A 211 -27.95 7.27 -8.39
C SER A 211 -29.17 8.00 -7.78
N GLY A 212 -29.15 8.41 -6.50
CA GLY A 212 -30.36 8.96 -5.88
C GLY A 212 -30.25 9.53 -4.45
N PRO A 213 -31.35 10.08 -3.91
CA PRO A 213 -31.36 10.77 -2.63
C PRO A 213 -31.17 9.79 -1.45
N TYR A 214 -30.61 10.30 -0.37
CA TYR A 214 -30.46 9.64 0.93
C TYR A 214 -31.68 8.80 1.37
N PHE A 215 -31.43 7.59 1.91
CA PHE A 215 -32.48 6.69 2.39
C PHE A 215 -32.28 6.28 3.86
N GLY A 216 -33.38 6.28 4.62
CA GLY A 216 -33.50 5.57 5.89
C GLY A 216 -34.22 4.24 5.69
N HIS A 217 -34.11 3.33 6.65
CA HIS A 217 -34.84 2.06 6.62
C HIS A 217 -35.73 1.93 7.86
N LEU A 218 -37.02 1.63 7.66
CA LEU A 218 -37.89 1.15 8.74
C LEU A 218 -38.08 -0.34 8.58
N ARG A 219 -37.94 -1.10 9.67
CA ARG A 219 -38.25 -2.53 9.69
C ARG A 219 -38.98 -2.90 10.97
N LYS A 220 -39.87 -3.88 10.87
CA LYS A 220 -40.58 -4.45 12.00
C LYS A 220 -39.70 -5.50 12.68
N CYS A 221 -39.53 -5.39 13.99
CA CYS A 221 -38.86 -6.37 14.82
C CYS A 221 -39.75 -7.62 15.00
N ASN A 222 -39.13 -8.80 15.04
CA ASN A 222 -39.84 -10.06 15.18
C ASN A 222 -40.02 -10.54 16.64
N GLY A 223 -39.51 -9.78 17.63
CA GLY A 223 -39.62 -10.12 19.05
C GLY A 223 -38.67 -11.22 19.54
N GLN A 224 -37.84 -11.81 18.66
CA GLN A 224 -36.98 -12.95 19.01
C GLN A 224 -35.52 -12.50 19.19
N PRO A 225 -34.97 -12.58 20.43
CA PRO A 225 -33.56 -12.33 20.67
C PRO A 225 -32.69 -13.49 20.16
N VAL A 226 -31.54 -13.13 19.60
CA VAL A 226 -30.54 -14.02 19.04
C VAL A 226 -29.16 -13.58 19.54
N GLU A 227 -28.41 -14.52 20.10
CA GLU A 227 -27.03 -14.26 20.53
C GLU A 227 -26.09 -14.25 19.33
N VAL A 228 -25.17 -13.28 19.29
CA VAL A 228 -24.12 -13.24 18.28
C VAL A 228 -22.99 -14.19 18.70
N ARG A 229 -22.59 -15.07 17.79
CA ARG A 229 -21.45 -15.97 18.01
C ARG A 229 -20.16 -15.16 18.16
N ARG A 230 -19.24 -15.61 19.02
CA ARG A 230 -17.98 -14.91 19.32
C ARG A 230 -17.15 -14.66 18.06
N GLU A 231 -17.08 -15.62 17.16
CA GLU A 231 -16.29 -15.51 15.92
C GLU A 231 -16.84 -14.44 14.97
N VAL A 232 -18.16 -14.23 14.97
CA VAL A 232 -18.80 -13.15 14.17
C VAL A 232 -18.56 -11.80 14.84
N TRP A 233 -18.59 -11.76 16.17
CA TRP A 233 -18.33 -10.55 16.93
C TRP A 233 -16.89 -10.06 16.78
N ASP A 234 -15.91 -10.96 16.88
CA ASP A 234 -14.48 -10.63 16.74
C ASP A 234 -14.19 -10.06 15.35
N ARG A 235 -14.70 -10.70 14.30
CA ARG A 235 -14.61 -10.20 12.92
C ARG A 235 -15.25 -8.82 12.75
N PHE A 236 -16.40 -8.58 13.38
CA PHE A 236 -17.04 -7.27 13.35
C PHE A 236 -16.16 -6.19 14.00
N ARG A 237 -15.54 -6.49 15.15
CA ARG A 237 -14.65 -5.55 15.84
C ARG A 237 -13.45 -5.17 14.96
N GLU A 238 -12.87 -6.13 14.26
CA GLU A 238 -11.76 -5.91 13.31
C GLU A 238 -12.19 -5.00 12.15
N LEU A 239 -13.33 -5.30 11.50
CA LEU A 239 -13.84 -4.50 10.38
C LEU A 239 -14.16 -3.06 10.77
N VAL A 240 -14.69 -2.86 11.97
CA VAL A 240 -15.06 -1.54 12.48
C VAL A 240 -13.85 -0.72 12.91
N ALA A 241 -12.75 -1.34 13.36
CA ALA A 241 -11.52 -0.63 13.66
C ALA A 241 -10.99 0.18 12.45
N GLY A 242 -11.25 -0.30 11.23
CA GLY A 242 -10.94 0.41 9.98
C GLY A 242 -12.01 1.40 9.50
N ALA A 243 -13.06 1.68 10.26
CA ALA A 243 -14.12 2.61 9.86
C ALA A 243 -13.63 4.07 9.86
N ASP A 244 -14.19 4.91 8.98
CA ASP A 244 -13.78 6.31 8.83
C ASP A 244 -13.93 7.12 10.14
N ASP A 245 -14.95 6.80 10.93
CA ASP A 245 -15.22 7.42 12.23
C ASP A 245 -14.18 7.04 13.30
N GLN A 246 -13.39 5.97 13.11
CA GLN A 246 -12.36 5.51 14.04
C GLN A 246 -10.99 6.15 13.78
N ARG A 247 -10.87 7.02 12.77
CA ARG A 247 -9.63 7.76 12.49
C ARG A 247 -9.32 8.75 13.63
N PRO A 248 -8.06 8.90 14.07
CA PRO A 248 -7.70 9.77 15.20
C PRO A 248 -8.24 11.20 15.08
N SER A 249 -8.08 11.82 13.90
CA SER A 249 -8.58 13.18 13.64
C SER A 249 -10.12 13.30 13.70
N GLU A 250 -10.84 12.22 13.36
CA GLU A 250 -12.30 12.18 13.49
C GLU A 250 -12.69 11.95 14.94
N ARG A 251 -12.00 11.05 15.66
CA ARG A 251 -12.23 10.78 17.08
C ARG A 251 -12.00 12.03 17.96
N GLU A 252 -10.98 12.83 17.65
CA GLU A 252 -10.67 14.07 18.36
C GLU A 252 -11.69 15.19 18.08
N ALA A 253 -12.32 15.17 16.90
CA ALA A 253 -13.33 16.16 16.51
C ALA A 253 -14.77 15.76 16.93
N GLN A 254 -14.96 14.57 17.50
CA GLN A 254 -16.28 14.04 17.87
C GLN A 254 -16.70 14.50 19.28
N ASP A 255 -17.90 15.07 19.39
CA ASP A 255 -18.50 15.55 20.64
C ASP A 255 -19.59 14.57 21.15
N GLY A 256 -19.24 13.30 21.32
CA GLY A 256 -20.13 12.25 21.83
C GLY A 256 -20.39 11.09 20.85
N PRO A 257 -21.29 10.15 21.18
CA PRO A 257 -21.39 8.84 20.52
C PRO A 257 -22.32 8.79 19.28
N ILE A 258 -22.79 9.95 18.83
CA ILE A 258 -23.72 10.09 17.71
C ILE A 258 -23.23 11.16 16.73
N LYS A 259 -23.48 10.95 15.44
CA LYS A 259 -23.08 11.84 14.36
C LYS A 259 -24.31 12.41 13.66
N LEU A 260 -24.29 13.71 13.38
CA LEU A 260 -25.35 14.38 12.62
C LEU A 260 -25.38 13.87 11.19
N VAL A 261 -26.58 13.58 10.69
CA VAL A 261 -26.81 13.16 9.32
C VAL A 261 -27.49 14.27 8.54
N THR A 262 -26.81 14.73 7.49
CA THR A 262 -27.26 15.83 6.63
C THR A 262 -27.37 15.39 5.17
N VAL A 263 -28.34 15.96 4.47
CA VAL A 263 -28.62 15.68 3.06
C VAL A 263 -28.62 16.97 2.27
N ARG A 264 -28.08 16.95 1.05
CA ARG A 264 -28.20 18.08 0.13
C ARG A 264 -29.44 17.89 -0.74
N ARG A 265 -30.30 18.90 -0.80
CA ARG A 265 -31.52 18.89 -1.62
C ARG A 265 -31.58 20.15 -2.46
N LYS A 266 -32.12 20.06 -3.67
CA LYS A 266 -32.45 21.26 -4.44
C LYS A 266 -33.79 21.79 -3.97
N ASN A 267 -33.86 23.06 -3.62
CA ASN A 267 -35.12 23.75 -3.35
C ASN A 267 -35.89 23.99 -4.66
N ASP A 268 -37.10 24.57 -4.55
CA ASP A 268 -37.97 24.87 -5.70
C ASP A 268 -37.31 25.79 -6.75
N ASN A 269 -36.26 26.52 -6.36
CA ASN A 269 -35.47 27.39 -7.24
C ASN A 269 -34.23 26.70 -7.82
N GLY A 270 -34.08 25.38 -7.64
CA GLY A 270 -32.95 24.59 -8.13
C GLY A 270 -31.63 24.80 -7.38
N THR A 271 -31.62 25.54 -6.26
CA THR A 271 -30.43 25.77 -5.42
C THR A 271 -30.28 24.66 -4.38
N GLU A 272 -29.05 24.18 -4.18
CA GLU A 272 -28.76 23.13 -3.18
C GLU A 272 -28.76 23.71 -1.75
N GLU A 273 -29.57 23.12 -0.88
CA GLU A 273 -29.66 23.39 0.55
C GLU A 273 -29.26 22.13 1.35
N VAL A 274 -28.61 22.32 2.50
CA VAL A 274 -28.25 21.24 3.41
C VAL A 274 -29.34 21.10 4.47
N CYS A 275 -30.07 19.99 4.43
CA CYS A 275 -31.12 19.67 5.40
C CYS A 275 -30.61 18.66 6.43
N THR A 276 -30.94 18.87 7.70
CA THR A 276 -30.68 17.92 8.79
C THR A 276 -31.79 16.87 8.84
N VAL A 277 -31.42 15.59 8.74
CA VAL A 277 -32.37 14.47 8.82
C VAL A 277 -32.48 13.93 10.25
N GLY A 278 -31.35 13.82 10.94
CA GLY A 278 -31.28 13.23 12.27
C GLY A 278 -29.86 12.86 12.66
N TYR A 279 -29.73 11.87 13.53
CA TYR A 279 -28.47 11.39 14.06
C TYR A 279 -28.33 9.89 13.83
N ARG A 280 -27.10 9.45 13.53
CA ARG A 280 -26.73 8.03 13.54
C ARG A 280 -25.75 7.75 14.68
N HIS A 281 -25.64 6.49 15.08
CA HIS A 281 -24.56 6.05 15.94
C HIS A 281 -23.22 6.12 15.20
N ILE A 282 -22.17 6.51 15.92
CA ILE A 282 -20.81 6.47 15.41
C ILE A 282 -20.41 5.02 15.15
N ALA A 283 -19.71 4.78 14.03
CA ALA A 283 -19.29 3.43 13.68
C ALA A 283 -18.17 2.96 14.62
N GLY A 284 -18.48 2.08 15.58
CA GLY A 284 -17.56 1.63 16.62
C GLY A 284 -17.92 0.23 17.16
N ALA A 285 -16.96 -0.42 17.83
CA ALA A 285 -17.17 -1.72 18.49
C ALA A 285 -18.08 -1.63 19.73
N GLU A 286 -18.31 -0.42 20.26
CA GLU A 286 -19.24 -0.16 21.36
C GLU A 286 -20.67 -0.02 20.85
N LEU A 287 -21.32 -1.15 20.57
CA LEU A 287 -22.74 -1.16 20.23
C LEU A 287 -23.61 -0.76 21.43
N ARG A 288 -24.65 0.03 21.18
CA ARG A 288 -25.55 0.51 22.24
C ARG A 288 -26.88 -0.20 22.19
N LYS A 289 -27.52 -0.35 23.35
CA LYS A 289 -28.91 -0.83 23.39
C LYS A 289 -29.80 0.06 22.51
N HIS A 290 -30.68 -0.57 21.74
CA HIS A 290 -31.54 0.02 20.71
C HIS A 290 -30.85 0.47 19.41
N GLN A 291 -29.54 0.31 19.29
CA GLN A 291 -28.84 0.59 18.04
C GLN A 291 -29.24 -0.43 16.97
N PRO A 292 -29.69 0.02 15.78
CA PRO A 292 -29.94 -0.87 14.67
C PRO A 292 -28.62 -1.23 13.96
N VAL A 293 -28.53 -2.48 13.54
CA VAL A 293 -27.40 -3.08 12.85
C VAL A 293 -27.90 -3.92 11.68
N TRP A 294 -27.01 -4.33 10.79
CA TRP A 294 -27.30 -5.23 9.70
C TRP A 294 -26.64 -6.58 9.94
N VAL A 295 -27.35 -7.67 9.70
CA VAL A 295 -26.85 -9.03 9.87
C VAL A 295 -27.12 -9.86 8.63
N THR A 296 -26.27 -10.84 8.36
CA THR A 296 -26.58 -11.93 7.42
C THR A 296 -27.09 -13.12 8.21
N TRP A 297 -28.31 -13.58 7.88
CA TRP A 297 -28.96 -14.72 8.52
C TRP A 297 -28.89 -15.96 7.65
N ASP A 298 -28.34 -17.03 8.20
CA ASP A 298 -28.34 -18.37 7.63
C ASP A 298 -29.23 -19.31 8.47
N PRO A 299 -30.15 -20.08 7.86
CA PRO A 299 -31.03 -20.99 8.62
C PRO A 299 -30.33 -22.08 9.42
N LYS A 300 -29.11 -22.49 9.03
CA LYS A 300 -28.33 -23.55 9.70
C LYS A 300 -27.36 -22.97 10.73
N HIS A 301 -26.76 -21.83 10.42
CA HIS A 301 -25.66 -21.25 11.19
C HIS A 301 -26.04 -19.99 11.98
N GLY A 302 -27.30 -19.54 11.89
CA GLY A 302 -27.79 -18.33 12.55
C GLY A 302 -27.16 -17.08 11.95
N ILE A 303 -26.69 -16.16 12.80
CA ILE A 303 -25.99 -14.96 12.33
C ILE A 303 -24.58 -15.37 11.86
N THR A 304 -24.26 -15.03 10.61
CA THR A 304 -22.95 -15.32 9.98
C THR A 304 -22.10 -14.08 9.72
N ASP A 305 -22.73 -12.89 9.69
CA ASP A 305 -22.09 -11.60 9.48
C ASP A 305 -22.85 -10.49 10.23
N LEU A 306 -22.13 -9.44 10.63
CA LEU A 306 -22.65 -8.26 11.32
C LEU A 306 -22.00 -7.01 10.73
N GLY A 307 -22.78 -5.94 10.54
CA GLY A 307 -22.29 -4.66 10.02
C GLY A 307 -23.14 -3.46 10.44
N LEU A 308 -22.60 -2.26 10.22
CA LEU A 308 -23.26 -0.98 10.55
C LEU A 308 -23.90 -0.28 9.35
N ALA A 309 -23.84 -0.88 8.17
CA ALA A 309 -24.54 -0.43 6.98
C ALA A 309 -25.05 -1.61 6.15
N MET A 310 -25.98 -1.32 5.24
CA MET A 310 -26.57 -2.30 4.34
C MET A 310 -25.52 -2.87 3.38
N ALA A 311 -24.82 -1.99 2.65
CA ALA A 311 -23.57 -2.31 1.96
C ALA A 311 -22.42 -2.16 2.97
N TRP A 312 -22.09 -3.27 3.62
CA TRP A 312 -21.00 -3.28 4.61
C TRP A 312 -19.69 -3.71 3.95
N ARG A 313 -18.73 -4.03 4.80
CA ARG A 313 -17.45 -4.56 4.41
C ARG A 313 -17.37 -6.03 4.77
N HIS A 314 -16.74 -6.81 3.92
CA HIS A 314 -16.28 -8.15 4.27
C HIS A 314 -14.74 -8.15 4.29
N PRO A 315 -14.11 -8.97 5.14
CA PRO A 315 -12.67 -9.17 5.09
C PRO A 315 -12.34 -10.09 3.91
N GLY A 316 -11.16 -9.93 3.35
CA GLY A 316 -10.58 -10.96 2.51
C GLY A 316 -10.25 -12.21 3.33
N GLU A 317 -9.88 -13.28 2.64
CA GLU A 317 -9.44 -14.51 3.28
C GLU A 317 -7.92 -14.67 3.21
N HIS A 318 -7.35 -15.26 4.28
CA HIS A 318 -5.92 -15.51 4.50
C HIS A 318 -5.05 -14.25 4.58
N SER A 319 -4.09 -14.27 5.51
CA SER A 319 -3.18 -13.15 5.71
C SER A 319 -2.11 -13.07 4.62
N THR A 320 -1.44 -11.93 4.56
CA THR A 320 -0.19 -11.76 3.80
C THR A 320 0.86 -12.81 4.15
N GLY A 321 0.98 -13.21 5.42
CA GLY A 321 1.90 -14.24 5.90
C GLY A 321 1.66 -15.60 5.25
N GLU A 322 0.40 -16.00 5.11
CA GLU A 322 0.02 -17.26 4.46
C GLU A 322 0.32 -17.27 2.95
N ARG A 323 0.52 -16.08 2.34
CA ARG A 323 0.73 -15.89 0.89
C ARG A 323 2.20 -15.71 0.48
N VAL A 324 3.15 -15.78 1.42
CA VAL A 324 4.59 -15.56 1.14
C VAL A 324 5.48 -16.78 1.35
N ARG A 325 4.88 -17.97 1.49
CA ARG A 325 5.62 -19.24 1.72
C ARG A 325 6.71 -19.06 2.79
N GLU A 326 7.95 -19.48 2.54
CA GLU A 326 9.08 -19.41 3.47
C GLU A 326 9.79 -18.03 3.51
N PHE A 327 9.27 -17.02 2.79
CA PHE A 327 9.87 -15.68 2.71
C PHE A 327 9.49 -14.76 3.86
N GLY A 328 8.71 -15.22 4.83
CA GLY A 328 8.41 -14.47 6.06
C GLY A 328 9.67 -14.00 6.80
N PRO A 329 9.59 -12.95 7.66
CA PRO A 329 10.74 -12.41 8.39
C PRO A 329 11.56 -13.48 9.14
N CYS A 330 12.86 -13.25 9.33
CA CYS A 330 13.65 -14.08 10.25
C CYS A 330 13.25 -13.82 11.71
N THR A 331 12.86 -14.87 12.43
CA THR A 331 12.45 -14.84 13.85
C THR A 331 13.47 -15.50 14.79
N SER A 332 14.50 -16.16 14.26
CA SER A 332 15.57 -16.81 15.02
C SER A 332 16.92 -16.13 14.74
N ASP A 333 17.71 -15.87 15.77
CA ASP A 333 19.07 -15.32 15.66
C ASP A 333 20.10 -16.34 15.15
N ARG A 334 19.70 -17.62 15.02
CA ARG A 334 20.50 -18.73 14.49
C ARG A 334 20.10 -19.14 13.07
N GLU A 335 18.98 -18.66 12.55
CA GLU A 335 18.45 -19.01 11.23
C GLU A 335 18.16 -17.74 10.43
N LEU A 336 19.24 -17.06 10.08
CA LEU A 336 19.19 -15.78 9.39
C LEU A 336 19.45 -15.96 7.89
N CYS A 337 18.58 -15.38 7.07
CA CYS A 337 18.82 -15.28 5.63
C CYS A 337 20.09 -14.46 5.32
N PRO A 338 20.64 -14.51 4.10
CA PRO A 338 21.89 -13.82 3.75
C PRO A 338 21.89 -12.33 4.14
N SER A 339 20.79 -11.62 3.89
CA SER A 339 20.67 -10.19 4.22
C SER A 339 20.59 -9.92 5.72
N CYS A 340 19.87 -10.76 6.49
CA CYS A 340 19.79 -10.60 7.94
C CYS A 340 21.13 -10.88 8.63
N ARG A 341 21.94 -11.83 8.12
CA ARG A 341 23.29 -12.08 8.62
C ARG A 341 24.20 -10.87 8.45
N LEU A 342 24.08 -10.15 7.33
CA LEU A 342 24.93 -9.00 7.02
C LEU A 342 24.40 -7.68 7.62
N PHE A 343 23.14 -7.34 7.38
CA PHE A 343 22.54 -6.05 7.75
C PHE A 343 21.88 -6.05 9.13
N GLY A 344 21.69 -7.22 9.74
CA GLY A 344 21.02 -7.44 11.03
C GLY A 344 19.55 -7.83 10.91
N SER A 345 18.96 -8.30 12.01
CA SER A 345 17.54 -8.64 12.15
C SER A 345 17.02 -8.17 13.51
N ALA A 346 15.70 -8.02 13.63
CA ALA A 346 15.04 -7.84 14.91
C ALA A 346 13.70 -8.57 14.89
N ASP A 347 13.46 -9.48 15.82
CA ASP A 347 12.13 -10.07 15.93
C ASP A 347 11.10 -8.97 16.25
N LEU A 348 10.12 -8.80 15.35
CA LEU A 348 9.02 -7.84 15.49
C LEU A 348 7.70 -8.53 15.78
N SER A 349 7.68 -9.87 15.83
CA SER A 349 6.44 -10.62 16.04
C SER A 349 5.87 -10.40 17.45
N GLY A 350 6.75 -10.19 18.44
CA GLY A 350 6.34 -10.06 19.85
C GLY A 350 5.67 -11.32 20.40
N LYS A 351 5.67 -12.44 19.66
CA LYS A 351 4.98 -13.68 20.02
C LYS A 351 5.87 -14.52 20.94
N PRO A 352 5.34 -15.08 22.04
CA PRO A 352 6.08 -16.06 22.83
C PRO A 352 6.29 -17.34 22.01
N ASP A 353 7.44 -18.00 22.18
CA ASP A 353 7.74 -19.29 21.51
C ASP A 353 6.76 -20.41 21.93
N ASP A 354 6.19 -20.27 23.13
CA ASP A 354 5.25 -21.20 23.73
C ASP A 354 4.00 -20.41 24.17
N PRO A 355 2.83 -20.68 23.56
CA PRO A 355 1.57 -20.08 23.96
C PRO A 355 1.23 -20.30 25.44
N GLU A 356 1.74 -21.38 26.05
CA GLU A 356 1.54 -21.71 27.48
C GLU A 356 2.53 -20.98 28.40
N ALA A 357 3.63 -20.44 27.86
CA ALA A 357 4.63 -19.63 28.58
C ALA A 357 4.47 -18.12 28.29
N ALA A 358 3.22 -17.65 28.20
CA ALA A 358 2.83 -16.29 27.82
C ALA A 358 3.44 -15.13 28.63
N ASP A 359 4.16 -15.42 29.72
CA ASP A 359 4.73 -14.42 30.64
C ASP A 359 6.09 -13.82 30.18
N ARG A 360 6.66 -14.25 29.04
CA ARG A 360 7.94 -13.72 28.56
C ARG A 360 7.92 -13.42 27.05
N ALA A 361 7.63 -12.17 26.70
CA ALA A 361 7.95 -11.66 25.37
C ALA A 361 9.46 -11.72 25.14
N MET A 362 9.92 -12.47 24.14
CA MET A 362 11.34 -12.66 23.85
C MET A 362 11.70 -12.00 22.53
N GLN A 363 12.46 -10.90 22.57
CA GLN A 363 12.91 -10.21 21.35
C GLN A 363 14.25 -10.79 20.87
N ARG A 364 14.23 -11.57 19.79
CA ARG A 364 15.44 -12.16 19.17
C ARG A 364 15.99 -11.23 18.09
N SER A 365 17.00 -10.43 18.44
CA SER A 365 17.61 -9.48 17.50
C SER A 365 19.07 -9.78 17.24
N TYR A 366 19.49 -9.65 15.99
CA TYR A 366 20.87 -9.81 15.57
C TYR A 366 21.44 -8.48 15.07
N ARG A 367 22.57 -8.07 15.63
CA ARG A 367 23.28 -6.86 15.20
C ARG A 367 23.95 -7.10 13.86
N GLY A 368 23.68 -6.24 12.88
CA GLY A 368 24.36 -6.30 11.59
C GLY A 368 25.86 -6.01 11.69
N HIS A 369 26.60 -6.48 10.69
CA HIS A 369 28.04 -6.31 10.54
C HIS A 369 28.45 -5.05 9.79
N VAL A 370 27.48 -4.37 9.16
CA VAL A 370 27.72 -3.17 8.36
C VAL A 370 27.12 -1.91 9.00
N ARG A 371 27.92 -0.84 9.00
CA ARG A 371 27.55 0.50 9.49
C ARG A 371 27.76 1.50 8.36
N PHE A 372 26.73 2.30 8.13
CA PHE A 372 26.69 3.28 7.07
C PHE A 372 26.80 4.66 7.74
N SER A 373 27.79 5.46 7.35
CA SER A 373 27.85 6.86 7.75
C SER A 373 26.72 7.64 7.08
N ASP A 374 26.49 8.85 7.57
CA ASP A 374 25.81 9.85 6.76
C ASP A 374 26.59 10.10 5.48
N ALA A 375 25.89 10.29 4.37
CA ALA A 375 26.48 10.69 3.09
C ALA A 375 26.50 12.21 3.04
N LEU A 376 27.68 12.81 2.87
CA LEU A 376 27.90 14.24 2.97
C LEU A 376 28.01 14.87 1.61
N ALA A 377 27.30 15.97 1.38
CA ALA A 377 27.42 16.71 0.14
C ALA A 377 28.85 17.24 -0.03
N ASP A 378 29.43 17.02 -1.22
CA ASP A 378 30.81 17.42 -1.51
C ASP A 378 30.96 18.95 -1.58
N VAL A 379 29.85 19.67 -1.82
CA VAL A 379 29.76 21.12 -1.93
C VAL A 379 28.52 21.65 -1.24
N ALA A 380 28.46 22.97 -1.01
CA ALA A 380 27.27 23.62 -0.49
C ALA A 380 26.07 23.39 -1.43
N VAL A 381 24.95 22.93 -0.87
CA VAL A 381 23.74 22.58 -1.64
C VAL A 381 22.69 23.67 -1.44
N LYS A 382 22.15 24.17 -2.55
CA LYS A 382 20.92 24.99 -2.52
C LYS A 382 19.71 24.05 -2.64
N PRO A 383 18.83 23.97 -1.64
CA PRO A 383 17.64 23.12 -1.71
C PRO A 383 16.70 23.50 -2.86
N GLU A 384 16.08 22.51 -3.48
CA GLU A 384 14.99 22.72 -4.44
C GLU A 384 13.64 22.52 -3.77
N PRO A 385 12.74 23.52 -3.77
CA PRO A 385 11.42 23.41 -3.17
C PRO A 385 10.42 22.71 -4.10
N TYR A 386 9.56 21.90 -3.50
CA TYR A 386 8.46 21.18 -4.17
C TYR A 386 7.19 21.29 -3.34
N THR A 387 6.04 21.25 -4.01
CA THR A 387 4.75 20.92 -3.38
C THR A 387 4.37 19.53 -3.83
N LEU A 388 4.41 18.56 -2.94
CA LEU A 388 4.13 17.16 -3.26
C LEU A 388 2.62 16.95 -3.39
N PRO A 389 2.15 16.17 -4.38
CA PRO A 389 0.75 15.82 -4.49
C PRO A 389 0.31 14.91 -3.32
N PRO A 390 -0.99 14.90 -2.97
CA PRO A 390 -1.55 13.92 -2.05
C PRO A 390 -1.23 12.50 -2.51
N LEU A 391 -0.44 11.78 -1.71
CA LEU A 391 -0.19 10.36 -1.92
C LEU A 391 -1.25 9.56 -1.18
N GLY A 392 -1.96 8.69 -1.90
CA GLY A 392 -2.88 7.75 -1.28
C GLY A 392 -2.15 6.71 -0.44
N VAL A 393 -2.85 6.17 0.56
CA VAL A 393 -2.40 4.95 1.26
C VAL A 393 -2.29 3.82 0.23
N PRO A 394 -1.24 2.98 0.29
CA PRO A 394 -1.17 1.78 -0.53
C PRO A 394 -2.49 1.00 -0.48
N ARG A 395 -2.84 0.32 -1.57
CA ARG A 395 -4.05 -0.51 -1.65
C ARG A 395 -3.67 -1.99 -1.81
N PRO A 396 -3.09 -2.67 -0.79
CA PRO A 396 -2.70 -4.08 -0.93
C PRO A 396 -3.87 -5.02 -1.22
N GLY A 397 -5.10 -4.63 -0.84
CA GLY A 397 -6.32 -5.35 -1.20
C GLY A 397 -6.65 -5.35 -2.69
N ALA A 398 -6.00 -4.53 -3.52
CA ALA A 398 -6.15 -4.64 -4.98
C ALA A 398 -5.37 -5.86 -5.50
N GLY A 399 -5.91 -7.07 -5.30
CA GLY A 399 -5.23 -8.33 -5.63
C GLY A 399 -4.87 -8.47 -7.11
N GLN A 400 -5.60 -7.80 -8.01
CA GLN A 400 -5.21 -7.64 -9.41
C GLN A 400 -3.75 -7.14 -9.59
N PHE A 401 -3.23 -6.30 -8.70
CA PHE A 401 -1.84 -5.81 -8.77
C PHE A 401 -0.88 -6.58 -7.85
N TYR A 402 -1.37 -7.08 -6.71
CA TYR A 402 -0.54 -7.61 -5.62
C TYR A 402 -0.43 -9.13 -5.57
N LEU A 403 -1.30 -9.87 -6.26
CA LEU A 403 -1.31 -11.32 -6.30
C LEU A 403 -0.84 -11.85 -7.66
N HIS A 404 -0.35 -13.10 -7.68
CA HIS A 404 -0.17 -13.87 -8.91
C HIS A 404 -1.53 -14.28 -9.48
N ASN A 405 -1.81 -13.89 -10.73
CA ASN A 405 -3.12 -14.02 -11.36
C ASN A 405 -3.06 -14.72 -12.73
N ASP A 406 -1.97 -15.40 -13.06
CA ASP A 406 -1.69 -15.90 -14.42
C ASP A 406 -2.82 -16.77 -14.98
N GLU A 407 -3.43 -17.58 -14.13
CA GLU A 407 -4.55 -18.44 -14.49
C GLU A 407 -5.89 -17.71 -14.62
N PHE A 408 -5.98 -16.47 -14.13
CA PHE A 408 -7.20 -15.66 -14.05
C PHE A 408 -7.17 -14.41 -14.91
N GLU A 409 -6.03 -14.11 -15.54
CA GLU A 409 -5.87 -12.95 -16.41
C GLU A 409 -6.89 -13.01 -17.56
N GLY A 410 -7.59 -11.90 -17.79
CA GLY A 410 -8.64 -11.82 -18.80
C GLY A 410 -9.97 -12.51 -18.44
N LYS A 411 -10.07 -13.14 -17.26
CA LYS A 411 -11.29 -13.86 -16.82
C LYS A 411 -12.17 -13.00 -15.91
N THR A 412 -13.41 -13.46 -15.70
CA THR A 412 -14.39 -12.86 -14.79
C THR A 412 -14.89 -13.90 -13.80
N ALA A 413 -15.27 -13.47 -12.60
CA ALA A 413 -15.84 -14.35 -11.60
C ALA A 413 -17.11 -15.04 -12.12
N SER A 414 -17.33 -16.28 -11.69
CA SER A 414 -18.47 -17.09 -12.10
C SER A 414 -19.75 -16.64 -11.39
N GLY A 415 -20.74 -16.15 -12.16
CA GLY A 415 -22.04 -15.78 -11.60
C GLY A 415 -22.00 -14.53 -10.71
N GLN A 416 -22.57 -14.63 -9.49
CA GLN A 416 -22.63 -13.53 -8.50
C GLN A 416 -21.58 -13.66 -7.39
N GLN A 417 -20.43 -14.28 -7.68
CA GLN A 417 -19.34 -14.43 -6.71
C GLN A 417 -18.50 -13.16 -6.55
N GLN A 418 -17.62 -13.14 -5.55
CA GLN A 418 -16.67 -12.05 -5.33
C GLN A 418 -15.77 -11.84 -6.57
N PRO A 419 -15.42 -10.58 -6.93
CA PRO A 419 -14.52 -10.23 -8.00
C PRO A 419 -13.19 -10.96 -7.86
N LEU A 420 -12.63 -11.43 -8.98
CA LEU A 420 -11.36 -12.15 -8.96
C LEU A 420 -10.20 -11.32 -8.39
N ARG A 421 -10.28 -9.98 -8.40
CA ARG A 421 -9.27 -9.12 -7.75
C ARG A 421 -9.23 -9.26 -6.22
N GLU A 422 -10.27 -9.79 -5.57
CA GLU A 422 -10.41 -9.82 -4.11
C GLU A 422 -9.74 -11.05 -3.52
N TRP A 423 -9.25 -10.92 -2.29
CA TRP A 423 -8.59 -12.01 -1.58
C TRP A 423 -9.67 -12.92 -0.98
N GLY A 424 -9.68 -14.20 -1.32
CA GLY A 424 -10.76 -15.12 -0.95
C GLY A 424 -11.83 -15.31 -2.03
N SER A 425 -11.71 -14.63 -3.18
CA SER A 425 -12.54 -14.93 -4.36
C SER A 425 -12.34 -16.40 -4.81
N GLU A 426 -13.17 -16.89 -5.73
CA GLU A 426 -13.00 -18.24 -6.32
C GLU A 426 -11.59 -18.55 -6.83
N ALA A 427 -10.83 -17.53 -7.25
CA ALA A 427 -9.42 -17.66 -7.62
C ALA A 427 -8.47 -18.11 -6.50
N ALA A 428 -8.96 -18.36 -5.28
CA ALA A 428 -8.18 -18.84 -4.15
C ALA A 428 -8.77 -20.12 -3.49
N GLN A 429 -9.76 -20.78 -4.12
CA GLN A 429 -10.45 -21.94 -3.52
C GLN A 429 -9.64 -23.24 -3.61
N GLU A 430 -8.90 -23.46 -4.71
CA GLU A 430 -8.05 -24.65 -4.87
C GLU A 430 -6.64 -24.43 -4.30
N GLU A 431 -6.02 -23.29 -4.63
CA GLU A 431 -4.70 -22.90 -4.16
C GLU A 431 -4.68 -21.40 -3.84
N LEU A 432 -3.99 -21.02 -2.76
CA LEU A 432 -3.86 -19.62 -2.39
C LEU A 432 -2.95 -18.89 -3.38
N ARG A 433 -3.47 -17.85 -4.04
CA ARG A 433 -2.64 -16.94 -4.82
C ARG A 433 -1.58 -16.25 -3.97
N GLU A 434 -0.33 -16.43 -4.35
CA GLU A 434 0.81 -15.82 -3.69
C GLU A 434 0.94 -14.33 -3.94
N LEU A 435 1.66 -13.65 -3.05
CA LEU A 435 2.08 -12.29 -3.30
C LEU A 435 3.05 -12.23 -4.48
N ARG A 436 2.86 -11.23 -5.34
CA ARG A 436 3.62 -11.05 -6.58
C ARG A 436 5.11 -10.78 -6.40
N GLY A 437 5.52 -10.43 -5.17
CA GLY A 437 6.92 -10.28 -4.79
C GLY A 437 7.29 -8.92 -4.24
N ARG A 438 8.48 -8.44 -4.57
CA ARG A 438 9.05 -7.19 -4.05
C ARG A 438 8.64 -6.02 -4.91
N LYS A 439 8.01 -5.03 -4.30
CA LYS A 439 7.58 -3.81 -4.99
C LYS A 439 8.80 -2.94 -5.36
N TYR A 440 8.94 -2.64 -6.65
CA TYR A 440 9.93 -1.71 -7.19
C TYR A 440 9.24 -0.57 -7.93
N TYR A 441 9.81 0.64 -7.84
CA TYR A 441 9.34 1.80 -8.60
C TYR A 441 10.22 1.96 -9.82
N TRP A 442 9.60 2.34 -10.94
CA TRP A 442 10.35 2.63 -12.16
C TRP A 442 11.14 3.94 -12.00
N HIS A 443 12.37 3.92 -12.50
CA HIS A 443 13.16 5.13 -12.66
C HIS A 443 12.52 6.04 -13.71
N THR A 444 12.35 7.32 -13.35
CA THR A 444 11.74 8.35 -14.22
C THR A 444 12.67 9.55 -14.24
N PRO A 445 13.79 9.47 -14.99
CA PRO A 445 14.79 10.54 -15.01
C PRO A 445 14.26 11.85 -15.59
N THR A 446 13.25 11.75 -16.47
CA THR A 446 12.48 12.89 -16.97
C THR A 446 11.17 12.99 -16.19
N PHE A 447 10.93 14.16 -15.61
CA PHE A 447 9.72 14.47 -14.87
C PHE A 447 8.58 14.86 -15.83
N ASN A 448 7.40 14.28 -15.60
CA ASN A 448 6.22 14.41 -16.48
C ASN A 448 5.05 15.16 -15.79
N GLY A 449 5.29 15.77 -14.63
CA GLY A 449 4.30 16.50 -13.84
C GLY A 449 3.66 15.69 -12.71
N ARG A 450 3.99 14.39 -12.57
CA ARG A 450 3.50 13.53 -11.48
C ARG A 450 4.06 13.95 -10.14
N GLU A 451 5.30 14.41 -10.14
CA GLU A 451 6.12 14.74 -8.98
C GLU A 451 5.62 15.94 -8.17
N VAL A 452 4.80 16.81 -8.78
CA VAL A 452 4.28 18.04 -8.19
C VAL A 452 2.76 18.02 -8.04
N ALA A 453 2.27 18.73 -7.02
CA ALA A 453 0.86 18.96 -6.79
C ALA A 453 0.25 19.82 -7.90
N ARG A 454 -0.77 19.26 -8.57
CA ARG A 454 -1.57 19.98 -9.56
C ARG A 454 -2.45 21.02 -8.90
N THR A 455 -2.93 22.01 -9.64
CA THR A 455 -3.71 23.14 -9.11
C THR A 455 -4.88 22.71 -8.23
N HIS A 456 -5.63 21.69 -8.64
CA HIS A 456 -6.79 21.18 -7.90
C HIS A 456 -6.42 20.47 -6.57
N GLN A 457 -5.14 20.11 -6.39
CA GLN A 457 -4.66 19.39 -5.21
C GLN A 457 -3.96 20.28 -4.19
N ARG A 458 -3.50 21.48 -4.58
CA ARG A 458 -2.70 22.34 -3.71
C ARG A 458 -3.41 22.77 -2.43
N ASN A 459 -4.74 22.80 -2.45
CA ASN A 459 -5.55 23.13 -1.28
C ASN A 459 -5.92 21.89 -0.45
N SER A 460 -5.45 20.70 -0.83
CA SER A 460 -5.66 19.49 -0.04
C SER A 460 -4.80 19.53 1.21
N LYS A 461 -5.38 19.16 2.36
CA LYS A 461 -4.64 18.98 3.62
C LYS A 461 -3.54 17.91 3.54
N MET A 462 -3.55 17.09 2.48
CA MET A 462 -2.56 16.05 2.23
C MET A 462 -1.48 16.47 1.22
N ALA A 463 -1.61 17.65 0.58
CA ALA A 463 -0.50 18.22 -0.17
C ALA A 463 0.54 18.73 0.84
N ALA A 464 1.82 18.48 0.58
CA ALA A 464 2.89 18.77 1.52
C ALA A 464 3.98 19.60 0.86
N ALA A 465 4.47 20.63 1.56
CA ALA A 465 5.70 21.29 1.18
C ALA A 465 6.87 20.30 1.37
N ALA A 466 7.87 20.38 0.50
CA ALA A 466 9.08 19.57 0.61
C ALA A 466 10.28 20.30 0.00
N VAL A 467 11.49 19.93 0.43
CA VAL A 467 12.73 20.31 -0.23
C VAL A 467 13.55 19.08 -0.58
N ALA A 468 14.18 19.09 -1.75
CA ALA A 468 15.02 18.01 -2.23
C ALA A 468 16.44 18.49 -2.52
N PHE A 469 17.39 17.56 -2.45
CA PHE A 469 18.70 17.75 -3.06
C PHE A 469 18.51 17.82 -4.58
N PRO A 470 19.07 18.83 -5.28
CA PRO A 470 19.03 18.93 -6.73
C PRO A 470 19.60 17.69 -7.42
N ALA A 471 19.12 17.41 -8.63
CA ALA A 471 19.80 16.49 -9.53
C ALA A 471 21.26 16.95 -9.77
N GLY A 472 22.18 16.00 -9.91
CA GLY A 472 23.62 16.23 -9.99
C GLY A 472 24.33 16.41 -8.65
N THR A 473 23.60 16.47 -7.52
CA THR A 473 24.24 16.51 -6.20
C THR A 473 25.06 15.24 -5.97
N LYS A 474 26.34 15.41 -5.59
CA LYS A 474 27.24 14.33 -5.21
C LYS A 474 27.48 14.32 -3.72
N LEU A 475 27.38 13.13 -3.13
CA LEU A 475 27.60 12.92 -1.72
C LEU A 475 28.59 11.78 -1.49
N THR A 476 29.49 11.97 -0.53
CA THR A 476 30.49 10.95 -0.14
C THR A 476 30.10 10.30 1.18
N ALA A 477 30.18 8.97 1.25
CA ALA A 477 29.86 8.19 2.44
C ALA A 477 30.86 7.06 2.68
N THR A 478 30.96 6.62 3.93
CA THR A 478 31.79 5.48 4.34
C THR A 478 30.93 4.35 4.90
N ILE A 479 31.20 3.13 4.46
CA ILE A 479 30.63 1.91 5.00
C ILE A 479 31.72 1.17 5.76
N THR A 480 31.53 0.97 7.06
CA THR A 480 32.42 0.15 7.86
C THR A 480 31.82 -1.24 8.01
N PHE A 481 32.62 -2.28 7.78
CA PHE A 481 32.22 -3.66 7.98
C PHE A 481 33.19 -4.39 8.93
N THR A 482 32.66 -5.36 9.67
CA THR A 482 33.42 -6.13 10.66
C THR A 482 32.95 -7.56 10.69
N ASP A 483 33.85 -8.52 10.88
CA ASP A 483 33.52 -9.95 11.07
C ASP A 483 32.69 -10.56 9.92
N ILE A 484 32.99 -10.19 8.67
CA ILE A 484 32.33 -10.75 7.49
C ILE A 484 33.25 -11.64 6.67
N ASP A 485 32.69 -12.63 5.99
CA ASP A 485 33.44 -13.43 5.02
C ASP A 485 33.49 -12.77 3.63
N ARG A 486 34.25 -13.37 2.71
CA ARG A 486 34.40 -12.86 1.32
C ARG A 486 33.08 -12.85 0.56
N ALA A 487 32.21 -13.84 0.77
CA ALA A 487 30.92 -13.92 0.08
C ALA A 487 29.98 -12.80 0.56
N GLN A 488 29.99 -12.49 1.85
CA GLN A 488 29.25 -11.37 2.43
C GLN A 488 29.76 -10.01 1.95
N LEU A 489 31.08 -9.83 1.84
CA LEU A 489 31.66 -8.60 1.28
C LEU A 489 31.31 -8.47 -0.22
N GLY A 490 31.40 -9.56 -0.98
CA GLY A 490 30.97 -9.60 -2.37
C GLY A 490 29.48 -9.29 -2.54
N GLY A 491 28.62 -9.78 -1.64
CA GLY A 491 27.19 -9.45 -1.61
C GLY A 491 26.94 -7.97 -1.30
N LEU A 492 27.64 -7.39 -0.34
CA LEU A 492 27.58 -5.94 -0.06
C LEU A 492 27.98 -5.12 -1.30
N LEU A 493 29.09 -5.49 -1.94
CA LEU A 493 29.55 -4.84 -3.17
C LEU A 493 28.55 -5.03 -4.31
N ALA A 494 27.90 -6.19 -4.42
CA ALA A 494 26.90 -6.45 -5.44
C ALA A 494 25.68 -5.55 -5.30
N ALA A 495 25.24 -5.29 -4.07
CA ALA A 495 24.15 -4.34 -3.81
C ALA A 495 24.59 -2.86 -4.00
N LEU A 496 25.86 -2.52 -3.80
CA LEU A 496 26.38 -1.18 -4.09
C LEU A 496 26.58 -0.94 -5.60
N LEU A 497 27.00 -1.98 -6.32
CA LEU A 497 27.41 -1.96 -7.73
C LEU A 497 26.60 -2.98 -8.55
N PRO A 498 25.25 -2.89 -8.57
CA PRO A 498 24.39 -3.91 -9.18
C PRO A 498 24.70 -4.17 -10.64
N GLY A 499 25.08 -3.14 -11.40
CA GLY A 499 25.42 -3.30 -12.81
C GLY A 499 26.68 -4.14 -13.05
N ARG A 500 27.65 -4.11 -12.11
CA ARG A 500 28.84 -4.98 -12.17
C ARG A 500 28.50 -6.43 -11.80
N ALA A 501 27.68 -6.61 -10.76
CA ALA A 501 27.26 -7.93 -10.31
C ALA A 501 26.41 -8.68 -11.36
N MET A 502 25.41 -8.00 -11.92
CA MET A 502 24.46 -8.54 -12.89
C MET A 502 24.94 -8.42 -14.34
N GLN A 503 26.12 -7.85 -14.57
CA GLN A 503 26.70 -7.62 -15.91
C GLN A 503 25.77 -6.80 -16.83
N ALA A 504 25.09 -5.81 -16.24
CA ALA A 504 24.15 -4.92 -16.92
C ALA A 504 24.55 -3.45 -16.70
N GLY A 505 24.65 -2.68 -17.79
CA GLY A 505 25.02 -1.26 -17.71
C GLY A 505 23.90 -0.37 -17.16
N GLY A 506 24.23 0.87 -16.82
CA GLY A 506 23.22 1.93 -16.62
C GLY A 506 22.42 1.90 -15.32
N LEU A 507 22.41 0.79 -14.57
CA LEU A 507 21.53 0.60 -13.41
C LEU A 507 21.65 1.69 -12.34
N LEU A 508 20.50 2.08 -11.80
CA LEU A 508 20.34 3.07 -10.74
C LEU A 508 19.77 2.43 -9.48
N GLN A 509 19.79 3.18 -8.37
CA GLN A 509 19.15 2.79 -7.12
C GLN A 509 18.31 3.93 -6.58
N HIS A 510 17.14 3.62 -6.01
CA HIS A 510 16.34 4.62 -5.33
C HIS A 510 16.85 4.86 -3.90
N VAL A 511 17.40 6.05 -3.65
CA VAL A 511 17.81 6.53 -2.32
C VAL A 511 16.84 7.59 -1.83
N GLY A 512 16.50 7.54 -0.54
CA GLY A 512 15.60 8.51 0.09
C GLY A 512 14.11 8.19 -0.10
N GLY A 513 13.30 9.22 0.18
CA GLY A 513 11.85 9.23 0.02
C GLY A 513 11.40 9.64 -1.38
N GLY A 514 10.10 9.63 -1.63
CA GLY A 514 9.54 10.16 -2.89
C GLY A 514 9.64 9.24 -4.12
N ARG A 515 10.06 7.97 -3.95
CA ARG A 515 10.08 6.97 -5.04
C ARG A 515 8.77 6.86 -5.84
N PRO A 516 7.56 6.90 -5.20
CA PRO A 516 6.29 6.91 -5.94
C PRO A 516 6.12 8.06 -6.93
N LEU A 517 6.89 9.12 -6.76
CA LEU A 517 6.87 10.35 -7.54
C LEU A 517 8.05 10.45 -8.51
N GLY A 518 9.02 9.53 -8.47
CA GLY A 518 10.21 9.54 -9.33
C GLY A 518 11.49 10.12 -8.70
N PHE A 519 11.42 10.59 -7.45
CA PHE A 519 12.58 11.11 -6.74
C PHE A 519 13.58 10.01 -6.36
N GLY A 520 14.83 10.42 -6.18
CA GLY A 520 15.87 9.63 -5.54
C GLY A 520 16.54 8.59 -6.43
N SER A 521 16.35 8.63 -7.74
CA SER A 521 17.15 7.82 -8.66
C SER A 521 18.61 8.23 -8.51
N SER A 522 19.48 7.31 -8.12
CA SER A 522 20.85 7.61 -7.71
C SER A 522 21.84 6.64 -8.33
N ARG A 523 23.01 7.15 -8.70
CA ARG A 523 24.15 6.34 -9.13
C ARG A 523 25.12 6.21 -7.97
N ILE A 524 25.53 4.99 -7.67
CA ILE A 524 26.50 4.70 -6.60
C ILE A 524 27.77 4.17 -7.23
N THR A 525 28.91 4.72 -6.83
CA THR A 525 30.23 4.30 -7.29
C THR A 525 31.15 4.05 -6.10
N LEU A 526 31.94 2.98 -6.16
CA LEU A 526 33.02 2.74 -5.21
C LEU A 526 34.19 3.67 -5.54
N VAL A 527 34.62 4.47 -4.56
CA VAL A 527 35.76 5.39 -4.69
C VAL A 527 37.03 4.67 -4.27
N GLU A 528 37.01 4.06 -3.09
CA GLU A 528 38.12 3.30 -2.53
C GLU A 528 37.58 2.24 -1.55
N GLY A 529 38.37 1.21 -1.30
CA GLY A 529 38.03 0.20 -0.30
C GLY A 529 39.29 -0.38 0.32
N GLU A 530 39.26 -0.55 1.64
CA GLU A 530 40.32 -1.15 2.44
C GLU A 530 39.76 -2.32 3.24
N MET A 531 40.49 -3.43 3.29
CA MET A 531 40.13 -4.59 4.09
C MET A 531 41.36 -5.22 4.75
N TRP A 532 41.13 -5.99 5.81
CA TRP A 532 42.14 -6.79 6.49
C TRP A 532 41.47 -7.97 7.18
N THR A 533 42.24 -9.02 7.49
CA THR A 533 41.76 -10.12 8.34
C THR A 533 41.83 -9.71 9.81
N ASN A 534 40.87 -10.12 10.65
CA ASN A 534 40.86 -9.73 12.06
C ASN A 534 42.12 -10.18 12.82
N GLY A 535 42.74 -11.30 12.42
CA GLY A 535 43.98 -11.80 13.00
C GLY A 535 45.15 -10.80 12.88
N SER A 536 45.15 -9.96 11.85
CA SER A 536 46.21 -8.98 11.63
C SER A 536 46.27 -7.88 12.68
N ARG A 537 45.13 -7.58 13.32
CA ARG A 537 45.02 -6.58 14.40
C ARG A 537 45.74 -7.00 15.67
N TYR A 538 45.94 -8.30 15.87
CA TYR A 538 46.53 -8.89 17.08
C TYR A 538 47.95 -9.42 16.87
N GLY A 539 48.67 -8.94 15.84
CA GLY A 539 50.08 -9.26 15.61
C GLY A 539 50.35 -10.50 14.76
N GLY A 540 49.30 -11.16 14.23
CA GLY A 540 49.41 -12.27 13.27
C GLY A 540 49.11 -11.79 11.85
N GLY A 541 50.14 -11.30 11.15
CA GLY A 541 50.05 -10.50 9.93
C GLY A 541 49.06 -10.91 8.83
N SER A 542 48.29 -9.91 8.38
CA SER A 542 48.06 -9.57 6.97
C SER A 542 47.99 -8.03 6.90
N ALA A 543 48.76 -7.41 6.00
CA ALA A 543 48.72 -5.95 5.87
C ALA A 543 47.33 -5.50 5.38
N GLN A 544 46.93 -4.29 5.74
CA GLN A 544 45.78 -3.63 5.13
C GLN A 544 45.92 -3.69 3.60
N GLN A 545 44.90 -4.22 2.92
CA GLN A 545 44.91 -4.46 1.49
C GLN A 545 43.75 -3.73 0.81
N PRO A 546 43.94 -3.25 -0.43
CA PRO A 546 42.84 -2.69 -1.20
C PRO A 546 41.78 -3.76 -1.48
N VAL A 547 40.53 -3.33 -1.57
CA VAL A 547 39.41 -4.21 -1.95
C VAL A 547 39.44 -4.44 -3.46
N ASP A 548 39.70 -5.68 -3.89
CA ASP A 548 39.48 -6.11 -5.28
C ASP A 548 37.99 -6.40 -5.49
N ALA A 549 37.26 -5.36 -5.90
CA ALA A 549 35.82 -5.45 -6.08
C ALA A 549 35.41 -6.43 -7.18
N GLU A 550 36.17 -6.51 -8.28
CA GLU A 550 35.83 -7.38 -9.41
C GLU A 550 36.00 -8.86 -9.04
N GLN A 551 37.08 -9.19 -8.32
CA GLN A 551 37.27 -10.55 -7.81
C GLN A 551 36.14 -10.95 -6.84
N LEU A 552 35.82 -10.11 -5.85
CA LEU A 552 34.79 -10.41 -4.85
C LEU A 552 33.38 -10.50 -5.45
N LEU A 553 33.08 -9.66 -6.46
CA LEU A 553 31.83 -9.73 -7.21
C LEU A 553 31.72 -11.02 -8.03
N ALA A 554 32.82 -11.46 -8.66
CA ALA A 554 32.86 -12.73 -9.37
C ALA A 554 32.65 -13.92 -8.43
N GLU A 555 33.36 -13.96 -7.29
CA GLU A 555 33.18 -14.99 -6.25
C GLU A 555 31.74 -15.03 -5.73
N PHE A 556 31.14 -13.86 -5.44
CA PHE A 556 29.76 -13.77 -4.99
C PHE A 556 28.77 -14.29 -6.03
N ARG A 557 28.96 -13.89 -7.30
CA ARG A 557 28.14 -14.35 -8.42
C ARG A 557 28.23 -15.87 -8.56
N ASP A 558 29.42 -16.44 -8.58
CA ASP A 558 29.61 -17.88 -8.76
C ASP A 558 28.99 -18.70 -7.61
N ALA A 559 28.91 -18.12 -6.40
CA ALA A 559 28.27 -18.72 -5.24
C ALA A 559 26.73 -18.63 -5.24
N GLN A 560 26.10 -17.82 -6.09
CA GLN A 560 24.64 -17.69 -6.11
C GLN A 560 23.96 -18.83 -6.88
N PRO A 561 22.79 -19.32 -6.39
CA PRO A 561 21.94 -20.25 -7.12
C PRO A 561 21.65 -19.78 -8.55
N GLU A 562 21.62 -20.72 -9.48
CA GLU A 562 21.35 -20.43 -10.90
C GLU A 562 20.01 -19.72 -11.12
N PRO A 563 18.89 -20.09 -10.47
CA PRO A 563 17.61 -19.40 -10.66
C PRO A 563 17.66 -17.91 -10.29
N LEU A 564 18.42 -17.54 -9.24
CA LEU A 564 18.62 -16.13 -8.90
C LEU A 564 19.36 -15.41 -10.04
N ARG A 565 20.43 -16.00 -10.56
CA ARG A 565 21.27 -15.36 -11.58
C ARG A 565 20.66 -15.28 -12.96
N LYS A 566 19.96 -16.34 -13.40
CA LYS A 566 19.46 -16.44 -14.77
C LYS A 566 18.03 -15.97 -14.94
N THR A 567 17.25 -15.90 -13.87
CA THR A 567 15.84 -15.48 -13.93
C THR A 567 15.63 -14.18 -13.17
N LEU A 568 15.96 -14.14 -11.87
CA LEU A 568 15.63 -13.00 -11.02
C LEU A 568 16.49 -11.77 -11.32
N TRP A 569 17.81 -11.94 -11.50
CA TRP A 569 18.73 -10.82 -11.74
C TRP A 569 18.44 -10.07 -13.04
N PRO A 570 18.11 -10.72 -14.17
CA PRO A 570 17.61 -10.01 -15.35
C PRO A 570 16.36 -9.16 -15.07
N GLN A 571 15.38 -9.68 -14.34
CA GLN A 571 14.18 -8.93 -13.96
C GLN A 571 14.52 -7.75 -13.04
N LEU A 572 15.46 -7.96 -12.12
CA LEU A 572 15.94 -6.91 -11.23
C LEU A 572 16.73 -5.84 -11.99
N ALA A 573 17.53 -6.22 -12.98
CA ALA A 573 18.23 -5.28 -13.85
C ALA A 573 17.25 -4.42 -14.65
N GLU A 574 16.17 -5.03 -15.18
CA GLU A 574 15.09 -4.31 -15.87
C GLU A 574 14.49 -3.21 -14.98
N VAL A 575 14.06 -3.53 -13.74
CA VAL A 575 13.44 -2.52 -12.87
C VAL A 575 14.40 -1.44 -12.37
N LEU A 576 15.72 -1.69 -12.41
CA LEU A 576 16.76 -0.73 -12.02
C LEU A 576 17.30 0.07 -13.21
N HIS A 577 16.92 -0.28 -14.45
CA HIS A 577 17.38 0.42 -15.63
C HIS A 577 16.49 1.66 -15.90
N PRO A 578 17.07 2.85 -16.12
CA PRO A 578 16.30 4.08 -16.32
C PRO A 578 15.49 4.11 -17.62
N ASP A 579 15.86 3.29 -18.61
CA ASP A 579 15.24 3.29 -19.93
C ASP A 579 14.25 2.13 -20.15
N SER A 580 13.92 1.36 -19.11
CA SER A 580 13.02 0.20 -19.22
C SER A 580 11.56 0.56 -19.48
N VAL A 581 11.17 1.79 -19.16
CA VAL A 581 9.83 2.31 -19.45
C VAL A 581 9.93 3.73 -19.96
N ASP A 582 8.98 4.14 -20.82
CA ASP A 582 8.84 5.54 -21.22
C ASP A 582 8.38 6.39 -20.01
N PRO A 583 9.23 7.30 -19.49
CA PRO A 583 8.88 8.12 -18.32
C PRO A 583 7.62 8.96 -18.53
N GLU A 584 7.30 9.36 -19.77
CA GLU A 584 6.10 10.15 -20.05
C GLU A 584 4.82 9.36 -19.81
N LYS A 585 4.85 8.03 -19.96
CA LYS A 585 3.72 7.12 -19.72
C LYS A 585 3.54 6.74 -18.25
N VAL A 586 4.51 7.02 -17.40
CA VAL A 586 4.47 6.57 -16.00
C VAL A 586 3.50 7.44 -15.18
N TRP A 587 2.31 6.90 -14.90
CA TRP A 587 1.26 7.55 -14.10
C TRP A 587 0.45 6.51 -13.33
N TYR A 588 -0.13 6.89 -12.19
CA TYR A 588 -1.19 6.05 -11.59
C TYR A 588 -2.36 5.94 -12.57
N PRO A 589 -3.23 4.91 -12.49
CA PRO A 589 -4.28 4.70 -13.49
C PRO A 589 -5.04 6.00 -13.86
N PRO A 590 -4.92 6.50 -15.11
CA PRO A 590 -5.61 7.71 -15.51
C PRO A 590 -7.12 7.49 -15.66
N GLY A 591 -7.93 8.51 -15.35
CA GLY A 591 -9.37 8.53 -15.57
C GLY A 591 -9.80 9.17 -16.90
N LYS A 592 -8.87 9.82 -17.61
CA LYS A 592 -9.07 10.51 -18.89
C LYS A 592 -7.88 10.32 -19.84
N PRO A 593 -8.01 10.60 -21.15
CA PRO A 593 -6.89 10.55 -22.09
C PRO A 593 -5.80 11.57 -21.74
N TRP A 594 -4.57 11.32 -22.21
CA TRP A 594 -3.38 12.12 -21.91
C TRP A 594 -3.48 13.60 -22.30
N ALA A 595 -4.31 13.94 -23.30
CA ALA A 595 -4.63 15.32 -23.64
C ALA A 595 -5.22 16.14 -22.47
N LEU A 596 -5.77 15.47 -21.44
CA LEU A 596 -6.32 16.09 -20.24
C LEU A 596 -5.41 15.94 -19.01
N ARG A 597 -4.13 15.56 -19.19
CA ARG A 597 -3.12 15.45 -18.12
C ARG A 597 -3.08 16.74 -17.30
N GLY A 598 -3.10 16.58 -15.97
CA GLY A 598 -3.10 17.69 -15.01
C GLY A 598 -4.50 18.13 -14.52
N SER A 599 -5.57 17.64 -15.13
CA SER A 599 -6.95 17.85 -14.67
C SER A 599 -7.32 16.89 -13.54
N GLU A 600 -8.27 17.30 -12.68
CA GLU A 600 -8.81 16.45 -11.61
C GLU A 600 -9.40 15.13 -12.13
N LYS A 601 -10.10 15.20 -13.27
CA LYS A 601 -10.70 14.01 -13.92
C LYS A 601 -9.66 13.03 -14.46
N PHE A 602 -8.52 13.54 -14.93
CA PHE A 602 -7.41 12.68 -15.37
C PHE A 602 -6.81 11.91 -14.20
N ASP A 603 -6.71 12.54 -13.03
CA ASP A 603 -6.18 11.90 -11.82
C ASP A 603 -7.18 10.98 -11.11
N ALA A 604 -8.45 10.97 -11.53
CA ALA A 604 -9.54 10.17 -10.97
C ALA A 604 -9.67 8.79 -11.64
N GLY A 605 -8.68 7.92 -11.45
CA GLY A 605 -8.63 6.57 -12.03
C GLY A 605 -9.59 5.51 -11.48
N PHE A 606 -10.74 5.88 -10.93
CA PHE A 606 -11.65 4.93 -10.27
C PHE A 606 -12.22 3.89 -11.25
N ALA A 607 -12.49 4.29 -12.48
CA ALA A 607 -13.02 3.44 -13.55
C ALA A 607 -12.10 2.25 -13.84
N PHE A 608 -10.78 2.49 -13.90
CA PHE A 608 -9.79 1.44 -14.11
C PHE A 608 -9.97 0.29 -13.10
N TRP A 609 -10.01 0.61 -11.80
CA TRP A 609 -10.13 -0.42 -10.74
C TRP A 609 -11.43 -1.22 -10.79
N LYS A 610 -12.49 -0.65 -11.36
CA LYS A 610 -13.78 -1.33 -11.56
C LYS A 610 -13.75 -2.18 -12.83
N HIS A 611 -13.19 -1.65 -13.92
CA HIS A 611 -13.21 -2.29 -15.24
C HIS A 611 -12.15 -3.38 -15.40
N THR A 612 -11.24 -3.51 -14.44
CA THR A 612 -10.22 -4.56 -14.42
C THR A 612 -10.36 -5.51 -13.22
N SER A 613 -11.54 -5.55 -12.59
CA SER A 613 -11.75 -6.27 -11.32
C SER A 613 -11.95 -7.78 -11.46
N GLY A 614 -12.20 -8.27 -12.68
CA GLY A 614 -12.65 -9.65 -12.88
C GLY A 614 -14.06 -9.90 -12.37
N TYR A 615 -15.00 -8.98 -12.63
CA TYR A 615 -16.40 -9.09 -12.20
C TYR A 615 -17.38 -8.59 -13.26
N GLY A 616 -18.48 -9.31 -13.45
CA GLY A 616 -19.48 -8.97 -14.46
C GLY A 616 -18.89 -9.06 -15.87
N GLU A 617 -18.98 -7.98 -16.64
CA GLU A 617 -18.40 -7.87 -17.99
C GLU A 617 -16.91 -7.45 -17.99
N TYR A 618 -16.38 -7.11 -16.82
CA TYR A 618 -15.05 -6.52 -16.67
C TYR A 618 -14.00 -7.58 -16.32
N PRO A 619 -13.10 -7.94 -17.25
CA PRO A 619 -12.10 -8.97 -17.02
C PRO A 619 -11.09 -8.56 -15.94
N LEU A 620 -10.42 -9.53 -15.33
CA LEU A 620 -9.29 -9.28 -14.44
C LEU A 620 -8.11 -8.80 -15.29
N THR A 621 -7.56 -7.63 -14.97
CA THR A 621 -6.31 -7.16 -15.58
C THR A 621 -5.27 -6.92 -14.50
N SER A 622 -4.17 -7.64 -14.59
CA SER A 622 -3.07 -7.53 -13.65
C SER A 622 -1.99 -6.57 -14.12
N LEU A 623 -1.07 -6.18 -13.23
CA LEU A 623 0.17 -5.56 -13.71
C LEU A 623 0.86 -6.50 -14.71
N PRO A 624 1.61 -6.01 -15.69
CA PRO A 624 2.47 -6.85 -16.51
C PRO A 624 3.59 -7.47 -15.66
N HIS A 625 3.99 -8.70 -15.97
CA HIS A 625 5.20 -9.28 -15.37
C HIS A 625 6.44 -8.60 -15.93
N VAL A 626 7.48 -8.53 -15.11
CA VAL A 626 8.80 -8.15 -15.59
C VAL A 626 9.39 -9.36 -16.30
N ASP A 627 9.39 -9.37 -17.63
CA ASP A 627 10.12 -10.35 -18.45
C ASP A 627 11.07 -9.63 -19.39
N PRO A 628 12.40 -9.68 -19.14
CA PRO A 628 13.41 -9.05 -19.99
C PRO A 628 13.46 -9.60 -21.43
N ARG A 629 12.73 -10.68 -21.72
CA ARG A 629 12.66 -11.31 -23.05
C ARG A 629 11.38 -10.99 -23.81
N ALA A 630 10.35 -10.48 -23.14
CA ALA A 630 9.15 -9.98 -23.79
C ALA A 630 9.46 -8.58 -24.34
N GLU A 631 9.03 -8.26 -25.56
CA GLU A 631 9.11 -6.89 -26.08
C GLU A 631 8.42 -5.97 -25.07
N HIS A 632 9.19 -5.03 -24.52
CA HIS A 632 8.91 -4.14 -23.38
C HIS A 632 7.50 -3.52 -23.35
N ASP A 633 6.47 -4.29 -22.98
CA ASP A 633 5.13 -3.77 -22.76
C ASP A 633 4.77 -3.87 -21.28
N HIS A 634 5.33 -2.95 -20.49
CA HIS A 634 4.91 -2.68 -19.11
C HIS A 634 3.66 -1.79 -19.06
N GLU A 635 2.99 -1.60 -20.20
CA GLU A 635 1.87 -0.71 -20.34
C GLU A 635 0.56 -1.43 -19.99
N LEU A 636 -0.37 -0.63 -19.52
CA LEU A 636 -1.72 -1.01 -19.17
C LEU A 636 -2.68 -0.20 -20.03
N PRO A 637 -3.82 -0.78 -20.42
CA PRO A 637 -4.83 -0.05 -21.17
C PRO A 637 -5.38 1.12 -20.33
N LEU A 638 -5.54 2.26 -20.99
CA LEU A 638 -6.20 3.41 -20.40
C LEU A 638 -7.71 3.17 -20.38
N VAL A 639 -8.31 3.11 -19.19
CA VAL A 639 -9.76 2.88 -19.03
C VAL A 639 -10.46 4.20 -18.79
N VAL A 640 -11.08 4.74 -19.84
CA VAL A 640 -11.91 5.93 -19.80
C VAL A 640 -13.38 5.58 -19.69
N GLU A 641 -14.08 6.15 -18.71
CA GLU A 641 -15.55 6.19 -18.77
C GLU A 641 -15.97 7.05 -19.97
N GLU A 642 -16.54 6.39 -20.98
CA GLU A 642 -17.28 7.06 -22.04
C GLU A 642 -18.51 7.74 -21.45
N ASN A 643 -18.71 9.00 -21.84
CA ASN A 643 -19.85 9.79 -21.41
C ASN A 643 -21.13 9.14 -22.00
N PRO A 644 -22.12 8.71 -21.21
CA PRO A 644 -23.31 8.03 -21.73
C PRO A 644 -24.14 8.86 -22.74
N GLN A 645 -23.83 10.15 -22.92
CA GLN A 645 -24.44 11.03 -23.93
C GLN A 645 -23.94 10.82 -25.38
N GLN A 646 -22.93 9.97 -25.64
CA GLN A 646 -22.45 9.71 -27.01
C GLN A 646 -23.02 8.44 -27.67
N LYS A 647 -23.80 7.62 -26.97
CA LYS A 647 -24.50 6.46 -27.57
C LYS A 647 -25.83 6.80 -28.26
N GLY A 648 -26.15 8.10 -28.42
CA GLY A 648 -27.39 8.59 -29.00
C GLY A 648 -27.19 9.39 -30.28
N SER A 649 -26.35 8.93 -31.21
CA SER A 649 -26.30 9.47 -32.57
C SER A 649 -25.59 8.49 -33.51
N SER A 650 -26.25 7.38 -33.77
CA SER A 650 -26.10 6.61 -35.02
C SER A 650 -27.44 6.04 -35.43
#